data_AF-A0A563VSS5-F1
#
_entry.id   AF-A0A563VSS5-F1
#
_cell.length_a   1.000
_cell.length_b   1.000
_cell.length_c   1.000
_cell.angle_alpha   90.00
_cell.angle_beta   90.00
_cell.angle_gamma   90.00
#
_symmetry.space_group_name_H-M   'P 1'
#
loop_
_entity.id
_entity.type
_entity.pdbx_description
1 polymer ?
#
loop_
_entity_poly.entity_id
_entity_poly.type
_entity_poly.pdbx_seq_one_letter_code
_entity_poly.pdbx_strand_id
1 'polypeptide(L)'
;MGNKLIAIFELQEKQMYKSTWLSILQNVIFEAIAILLIVASGMETGNMISDCLLFLFYSMLLRLTWNSAIVIHGLGHTFAIAVIDQQLSILNLTNILEHRSIKTVFQSLLPFSNIFIPFLTTCSDFPYLAVGNSTQVRVKALGGILFNFLFVAITVFFHPSNLISQTFIVANLLIALSSLSDIDALVTGVADCFYCGNFGLIAHRQPDDGNELLPARIVEMAQIMGRETEIRGEQAGGGLVLARDEEQIVFVGKKVVKRKRDNLTQSLEAAFAPIRQKAIASDIKPLESLVIGAWHYRYATSGTAPSELETHWHEWMGARNENVWQFIDREWVCQTKNVNHRITHNGDFDAWELFGQEVDNLTLGLWLERILHTPNATEGDSPKIAGMMDLLITKGMWYASSRLAYQLAITQCLAVSEIANSLESAFPSVENLTSWTEIFESIFAELSHSPEPDSLYFPQYLNRLENNILQAISDQTIIAKWSESQRTAFVQTAIEAFFHNDLYRATQIFISRAKGSFGLVTVSTLEESQLVLAAKGQPITIGFNWQQKYMVYASEPAAVDRVLADVSGSSRLDLNPQAGEIAQVSAEDITIYSLKKQRELKASELENRWISLKHHPHLPYVKFSESENQDPVESDLQSIPRVLAEIKTSWQNSTSLNRQSADYLVHLLTEKVQRFEQKQQKMFQAGLMSQIRPTPTVDLLITGEENSLWLGERFAQNLKTVFPLLNVVTISANEVLQQLSQNLNQLCLNKNSLVLAITQSGQTFSTVQVIDTFDHLCDQGVIGELFILTGELSSFINSTQGNGGVTAILPSSFLDNPHRHRIFINGSGRRKAEPSTVTVAAAGQTLTELLFYLAQQMKNNFPDSEPFGMNLTSESLLVLAMMKDDFLNKNVRQIIGVTARGKPIKSAIRQKLVQGGRHWGLHVTETPLAWAIHAFYVFITVGWVIPFGETLPLVKTSLGLIFNLANLPQSLLEAVSPVITLADIAIYIFGSWFWTLLIRYFQGRQLLARMGKRTLVIGDVPWVNQLLQAYISKLFSLSYGIATIEVHGSNPQNHFLHAFGHRVVRGTLIFLGVPDGRRSKKLQEAENAVLMTGKQANGVRNINVGPEIVVMGHHDAAIADKGFSDAIILDSNDDAIYFRNSTVTEQKEQIEELRESCFGAFERLLASYVFFWALAKKVASFPLLKYEYWKSQSRTKIMTTASPVAGLNLSKLFHKNRLYRKIKFKKYTKNN
;
A
#
# COMPACT_ATOMS: atom_id res chain seq x y z
N MET A 1 -10.35 -8.01 -47.23
CA MET A 1 -9.12 -8.66 -46.70
C MET A 1 -7.83 -8.19 -47.41
N GLY A 2 -7.79 -8.06 -48.74
CA GLY A 2 -6.58 -7.66 -49.48
C GLY A 2 -5.92 -6.33 -49.06
N ASN A 3 -6.68 -5.28 -48.78
CA ASN A 3 -6.10 -3.96 -48.45
C ASN A 3 -5.53 -3.84 -47.03
N LYS A 4 -5.95 -4.69 -46.07
CA LYS A 4 -5.33 -4.75 -44.73
C LYS A 4 -4.04 -5.59 -44.75
N LEU A 5 -3.98 -6.62 -45.59
CA LEU A 5 -2.74 -7.38 -45.84
C LEU A 5 -1.69 -6.49 -46.50
N ILE A 6 -2.07 -5.62 -47.44
CA ILE A 6 -1.16 -4.65 -48.07
C ILE A 6 -0.64 -3.63 -47.04
N ALA A 7 -1.47 -3.14 -46.11
CA ALA A 7 -1.01 -2.22 -45.06
C ALA A 7 -0.09 -2.89 -44.02
N ILE A 8 -0.30 -4.18 -43.70
CA ILE A 8 0.58 -4.96 -42.83
C ILE A 8 1.89 -5.30 -43.56
N PHE A 9 1.84 -5.65 -44.85
CA PHE A 9 3.03 -5.82 -45.68
C PHE A 9 3.79 -4.50 -45.85
N GLU A 10 3.13 -3.35 -46.03
CA GLU A 10 3.79 -2.03 -46.08
C GLU A 10 4.39 -1.62 -44.72
N LEU A 11 3.78 -2.01 -43.60
CA LEU A 11 4.32 -1.78 -42.25
C LEU A 11 5.48 -2.73 -41.93
N GLN A 12 5.40 -4.00 -42.31
CA GLN A 12 6.49 -4.97 -42.20
C GLN A 12 7.62 -4.65 -43.17
N GLU A 13 7.33 -4.20 -44.38
CA GLU A 13 8.32 -3.76 -45.37
C GLU A 13 8.96 -2.45 -44.93
N LYS A 14 8.21 -1.51 -44.31
CA LYS A 14 8.81 -0.33 -43.64
C LYS A 14 9.61 -0.70 -42.40
N GLN A 15 9.20 -1.68 -41.59
CA GLN A 15 9.97 -2.16 -40.44
C GLN A 15 11.22 -2.93 -40.88
N MET A 16 11.13 -3.71 -41.96
CA MET A 16 12.23 -4.44 -42.56
C MET A 16 13.21 -3.47 -43.21
N TYR A 17 12.73 -2.48 -43.99
CA TYR A 17 13.58 -1.39 -44.53
C TYR A 17 14.26 -0.61 -43.40
N LYS A 18 13.54 -0.31 -42.31
CA LYS A 18 14.11 0.41 -41.16
C LYS A 18 15.16 -0.44 -40.43
N SER A 19 14.91 -1.75 -40.25
CA SER A 19 15.85 -2.72 -39.68
C SER A 19 17.11 -2.90 -40.53
N THR A 20 16.95 -3.03 -41.85
CA THR A 20 18.07 -3.16 -42.80
C THR A 20 18.88 -1.86 -42.87
N TRP A 21 18.24 -0.69 -42.92
CA TRP A 21 18.93 0.60 -42.87
C TRP A 21 19.65 0.84 -41.54
N LEU A 22 19.05 0.47 -40.40
CA LEU A 22 19.67 0.59 -39.08
C LEU A 22 20.88 -0.34 -38.96
N SER A 23 20.79 -1.57 -39.47
CA SER A 23 21.90 -2.52 -39.50
C SER A 23 23.04 -2.07 -40.42
N ILE A 24 22.73 -1.54 -41.61
CA ILE A 24 23.73 -0.96 -42.52
C ILE A 24 24.39 0.26 -41.86
N LEU A 25 23.60 1.15 -41.24
CA LEU A 25 24.12 2.34 -40.56
C LEU A 25 25.03 1.96 -39.38
N GLN A 26 24.61 1.00 -38.56
CA GLN A 26 25.38 0.46 -37.44
C GLN A 26 26.75 -0.08 -37.89
N ASN A 27 26.80 -0.68 -39.08
CA ASN A 27 28.01 -1.29 -39.61
C ASN A 27 28.93 -0.31 -40.34
N VAL A 28 28.43 0.85 -40.78
CA VAL A 28 29.20 1.80 -41.62
C VAL A 28 29.60 3.06 -40.85
N ILE A 29 28.99 3.35 -39.69
CA ILE A 29 29.19 4.62 -38.98
C ILE A 29 30.64 4.90 -38.60
N PHE A 30 31.39 3.88 -38.15
CA PHE A 30 32.79 4.05 -37.75
C PHE A 30 33.71 4.27 -38.96
N GLU A 31 33.40 3.63 -40.08
CA GLU A 31 34.11 3.79 -41.35
C GLU A 31 33.86 5.17 -41.96
N ALA A 32 32.62 5.66 -41.90
CA ALA A 32 32.31 7.02 -42.33
C ALA A 32 33.09 8.06 -41.51
N ILE A 33 33.16 7.88 -40.18
CA ILE A 33 33.97 8.75 -39.30
C ILE A 33 35.46 8.63 -39.62
N ALA A 34 35.98 7.42 -39.87
CA ALA A 34 37.37 7.22 -40.26
C ALA A 34 37.73 7.96 -41.56
N ILE A 35 36.85 7.93 -42.57
CA ILE A 35 37.04 8.67 -43.83
C ILE A 35 37.06 10.17 -43.57
N LEU A 36 36.10 10.67 -42.77
CA LEU A 36 36.03 12.10 -42.42
C LEU A 36 37.30 12.57 -41.69
N LEU A 37 37.86 11.75 -40.79
CA LEU A 37 39.11 12.07 -40.10
C LEU A 37 40.31 12.15 -41.05
N ILE A 38 40.36 11.28 -42.07
CA ILE A 38 41.42 11.31 -43.09
C ILE A 38 41.29 12.55 -43.99
N VAL A 39 40.07 12.89 -44.39
CA VAL A 39 39.82 14.10 -45.19
C VAL A 39 40.13 15.36 -44.38
N ALA A 40 39.74 15.39 -43.10
CA ALA A 40 39.95 16.54 -42.23
C ALA A 40 41.42 16.73 -41.81
N SER A 41 42.25 15.68 -41.83
CA SER A 41 43.67 15.79 -41.45
C SER A 41 44.52 16.53 -42.50
N GLY A 42 43.97 16.80 -43.69
CA GLY A 42 44.63 17.60 -44.74
C GLY A 42 45.95 17.01 -45.23
N MET A 43 46.18 15.71 -44.99
CA MET A 43 47.41 15.04 -45.37
C MET A 43 47.42 14.82 -46.89
N GLU A 44 48.28 15.54 -47.62
CA GLU A 44 48.59 15.24 -49.02
C GLU A 44 49.43 13.96 -49.09
N THR A 45 48.78 12.82 -49.07
CA THR A 45 49.39 11.50 -49.24
C THR A 45 49.39 11.13 -50.71
N GLY A 46 50.54 11.28 -51.38
CA GLY A 46 50.69 10.95 -52.80
C GLY A 46 50.63 9.44 -53.15
N ASN A 47 50.09 8.58 -52.28
CA ASN A 47 50.08 7.11 -52.48
C ASN A 47 48.80 6.46 -51.94
N MET A 48 47.96 5.93 -52.83
CA MET A 48 46.67 5.28 -52.53
C MET A 48 46.78 4.14 -51.51
N ILE A 49 47.92 3.44 -51.45
CA ILE A 49 48.17 2.38 -50.46
C ILE A 49 48.25 2.98 -49.04
N SER A 50 48.84 4.17 -48.90
CA SER A 50 48.93 4.87 -47.62
C SER A 50 47.55 5.24 -47.10
N ASP A 51 46.65 5.69 -47.97
CA ASP A 51 45.29 6.11 -47.59
C ASP A 51 44.41 4.93 -47.18
N CYS A 52 44.49 3.82 -47.91
CA CYS A 52 43.81 2.59 -47.54
C CYS A 52 44.29 2.03 -46.19
N LEU A 53 45.61 2.06 -45.94
CA LEU A 53 46.16 1.64 -44.65
C LEU A 53 45.75 2.57 -43.51
N LEU A 54 45.71 3.88 -43.77
CA LEU A 54 45.26 4.88 -42.80
C LEU A 54 43.77 4.72 -42.46
N PHE A 55 42.93 4.40 -43.46
CA PHE A 55 41.50 4.10 -43.29
C PHE A 55 41.28 2.85 -42.42
N LEU A 56 41.96 1.74 -42.75
CA LEU A 56 41.88 0.51 -41.96
C LEU A 56 42.35 0.75 -40.53
N PHE A 57 43.43 1.52 -40.35
CA PHE A 57 43.96 1.86 -39.05
C PHE A 57 42.96 2.67 -38.21
N TYR A 58 42.39 3.76 -38.75
CA TYR A 58 41.42 4.58 -38.03
C TYR A 58 40.11 3.85 -37.75
N SER A 59 39.60 3.04 -38.69
CA SER A 59 38.39 2.23 -38.47
C SER A 59 38.60 1.21 -37.34
N MET A 60 39.72 0.47 -37.38
CA MET A 60 40.05 -0.50 -36.32
C MET A 60 40.23 0.19 -34.96
N LEU A 61 40.88 1.37 -34.94
CA LEU A 61 41.10 2.14 -33.71
C LEU A 61 39.80 2.67 -33.10
N LEU A 62 38.87 3.18 -33.92
CA LEU A 62 37.55 3.63 -33.50
C LEU A 62 36.70 2.46 -32.95
N ARG A 63 36.72 1.31 -33.61
CA ARG A 63 36.00 0.10 -33.17
C ARG A 63 36.61 -0.49 -31.90
N LEU A 64 37.94 -0.44 -31.75
CA LEU A 64 38.65 -0.87 -30.56
C LEU A 64 38.30 0.02 -29.36
N THR A 65 38.30 1.34 -29.55
CA THR A 65 37.95 2.30 -28.49
C THR A 65 36.50 2.14 -28.05
N TRP A 66 35.56 1.91 -28.98
CA TRP A 66 34.16 1.62 -28.65
C TRP A 66 33.97 0.31 -27.87
N ASN A 67 34.59 -0.78 -28.32
CA ASN A 67 34.52 -2.04 -27.57
C ASN A 67 35.19 -1.95 -26.19
N SER A 68 36.26 -1.17 -26.07
CA SER A 68 36.91 -0.94 -24.79
C SER A 68 35.97 -0.21 -23.81
N ALA A 69 35.17 0.76 -24.29
CA ALA A 69 34.17 1.43 -23.46
C ALA A 69 33.08 0.47 -22.95
N ILE A 70 32.63 -0.49 -23.77
CA ILE A 70 31.65 -1.50 -23.33
C ILE A 70 32.27 -2.48 -22.33
N VAL A 71 33.53 -2.89 -22.52
CA VAL A 71 34.23 -3.76 -21.56
C VAL A 71 34.45 -3.05 -20.23
N ILE A 72 34.74 -1.76 -20.24
CA ILE A 72 34.83 -0.93 -19.02
C ILE A 72 33.48 -0.88 -18.29
N HIS A 73 32.39 -0.77 -19.05
CA HIS A 73 31.03 -0.79 -18.52
C HIS A 73 30.70 -2.13 -17.84
N GLY A 74 30.94 -3.25 -18.53
CA GLY A 74 30.74 -4.59 -17.97
C GLY A 74 31.64 -4.92 -16.78
N LEU A 75 32.88 -4.42 -16.79
CA LEU A 75 33.77 -4.52 -15.64
C LEU A 75 33.18 -3.77 -14.42
N GLY A 76 32.58 -2.60 -14.63
CA GLY A 76 31.94 -1.82 -13.58
C GLY A 76 30.75 -2.53 -12.94
N HIS A 77 29.87 -3.13 -13.74
CA HIS A 77 28.77 -3.96 -13.22
C HIS A 77 29.28 -5.17 -12.44
N THR A 78 30.21 -5.91 -13.05
CA THR A 78 30.77 -7.13 -12.45
C THR A 78 31.47 -6.84 -11.12
N PHE A 79 32.21 -5.74 -11.04
CA PHE A 79 32.86 -5.29 -9.80
C PHE A 79 31.85 -4.85 -8.75
N ALA A 80 30.84 -4.06 -9.13
CA ALA A 80 29.78 -3.63 -8.20
C ALA A 80 29.02 -4.83 -7.63
N ILE A 81 28.70 -5.83 -8.44
CA ILE A 81 28.05 -7.07 -8.00
C ILE A 81 28.96 -7.86 -7.06
N ALA A 82 30.23 -8.08 -7.42
CA ALA A 82 31.17 -8.83 -6.59
C ALA A 82 31.40 -8.20 -5.20
N VAL A 83 31.45 -6.87 -5.12
CA VAL A 83 31.62 -6.12 -3.86
C VAL A 83 30.34 -6.13 -3.02
N ILE A 84 29.17 -5.96 -3.65
CA ILE A 84 27.91 -5.83 -2.92
C ILE A 84 27.37 -7.18 -2.45
N ASP A 85 27.51 -8.22 -3.26
CA ASP A 85 27.03 -9.57 -2.94
C ASP A 85 28.09 -10.43 -2.26
N GLN A 86 29.31 -9.90 -2.10
CA GLN A 86 30.47 -10.61 -1.54
C GLN A 86 30.81 -11.91 -2.29
N GLN A 87 30.55 -11.97 -3.60
CA GLN A 87 30.80 -13.14 -4.45
C GLN A 87 31.86 -12.85 -5.51
N LEU A 88 33.11 -13.26 -5.24
CA LEU A 88 34.24 -13.05 -6.17
C LEU A 88 34.16 -13.91 -7.44
N SER A 89 33.39 -15.00 -7.44
CA SER A 89 33.18 -15.89 -8.61
C SER A 89 32.52 -15.18 -9.80
N ILE A 90 31.90 -14.03 -9.57
CA ILE A 90 31.22 -13.22 -10.58
C ILE A 90 32.22 -12.46 -11.47
N LEU A 91 33.47 -12.24 -11.01
CA LEU A 91 34.58 -11.65 -11.79
C LEU A 91 35.13 -12.60 -12.86
N ASN A 92 34.28 -13.02 -13.78
CA ASN A 92 34.63 -13.85 -14.92
C ASN A 92 34.47 -13.08 -16.23
N LEU A 93 35.12 -13.60 -17.27
CA LEU A 93 35.20 -12.93 -18.57
C LEU A 93 33.82 -12.76 -19.24
N THR A 94 32.89 -13.68 -19.01
CA THR A 94 31.53 -13.61 -19.57
C THR A 94 30.79 -12.38 -19.09
N ASN A 95 30.86 -12.08 -17.80
CA ASN A 95 30.18 -10.93 -17.21
C ASN A 95 30.88 -9.60 -17.59
N ILE A 96 32.22 -9.59 -17.62
CA ILE A 96 33.00 -8.40 -18.04
C ILE A 96 32.70 -8.01 -19.50
N LEU A 97 32.43 -8.99 -20.37
CA LEU A 97 32.09 -8.75 -21.77
C LEU A 97 30.61 -8.43 -22.00
N GLU A 98 29.81 -8.25 -20.95
CA GLU A 98 28.35 -8.05 -21.02
C GLU A 98 27.66 -9.22 -21.74
N HIS A 99 28.03 -10.45 -21.38
CA HIS A 99 27.56 -11.71 -21.97
C HIS A 99 27.86 -11.88 -23.47
N ARG A 100 28.69 -11.01 -24.07
CA ARG A 100 29.14 -11.18 -25.46
C ARG A 100 30.26 -12.20 -25.54
N SER A 101 30.21 -13.07 -26.56
CA SER A 101 31.30 -14.03 -26.80
C SER A 101 32.58 -13.31 -27.24
N ILE A 102 33.74 -13.82 -26.82
CA ILE A 102 35.06 -13.30 -27.24
C ILE A 102 35.15 -13.24 -28.77
N LYS A 103 34.61 -14.26 -29.46
CA LYS A 103 34.56 -14.32 -30.93
C LYS A 103 33.81 -13.12 -31.51
N THR A 104 32.66 -12.78 -30.94
CA THR A 104 31.84 -11.63 -31.38
C THR A 104 32.58 -10.31 -31.19
N VAL A 105 33.29 -10.14 -30.05
CA VAL A 105 34.07 -8.93 -29.78
C VAL A 105 35.20 -8.77 -30.80
N PHE A 106 35.98 -9.83 -31.06
CA PHE A 106 37.04 -9.78 -32.08
C PHE A 106 36.51 -9.56 -33.49
N GLN A 107 35.39 -10.19 -33.85
CA GLN A 107 34.76 -9.98 -35.16
C GLN A 107 34.33 -8.52 -35.34
N SER A 108 33.85 -7.85 -34.27
CA SER A 108 33.41 -6.45 -34.33
C SER A 108 34.53 -5.43 -34.56
N LEU A 109 35.80 -5.82 -34.38
CA LEU A 109 36.97 -4.98 -34.67
C LEU A 109 37.26 -4.88 -36.17
N LEU A 110 36.78 -5.84 -36.97
CA LEU A 110 36.92 -5.79 -38.41
C LEU A 110 36.02 -4.68 -38.99
N PRO A 111 36.49 -3.92 -39.98
CA PRO A 111 35.67 -2.92 -40.64
C PRO A 111 34.40 -3.53 -41.22
N PHE A 112 33.29 -2.79 -41.15
CA PHE A 112 31.97 -3.19 -41.63
C PHE A 112 31.31 -4.38 -40.91
N SER A 113 31.96 -4.97 -39.90
CA SER A 113 31.36 -6.01 -39.07
C SER A 113 30.35 -5.43 -38.07
N ASN A 114 29.39 -6.26 -37.67
CA ASN A 114 28.43 -5.94 -36.62
C ASN A 114 29.14 -5.54 -35.32
N ILE A 115 28.82 -4.34 -34.81
CA ILE A 115 29.33 -3.80 -33.55
C ILE A 115 28.17 -3.38 -32.67
N PHE A 116 28.17 -3.80 -31.40
CA PHE A 116 27.08 -3.50 -30.48
C PHE A 116 26.98 -2.00 -30.21
N ILE A 117 25.83 -1.40 -30.53
CA ILE A 117 25.49 -0.01 -30.20
C ILE A 117 24.15 -0.03 -29.46
N PRO A 118 24.08 0.41 -28.18
CA PRO A 118 22.93 0.17 -27.28
C PRO A 118 21.56 0.60 -27.82
N PHE A 119 21.50 1.65 -28.64
CA PHE A 119 20.25 2.21 -29.20
C PHE A 119 19.95 1.77 -30.64
N LEU A 120 20.89 1.07 -31.31
CA LEU A 120 20.73 0.57 -32.68
C LEU A 120 20.61 -0.96 -32.76
N THR A 121 20.95 -1.67 -31.68
CA THR A 121 20.97 -3.15 -31.66
C THR A 121 19.66 -3.70 -31.09
N THR A 122 18.87 -4.39 -31.91
CA THR A 122 17.61 -5.03 -31.51
C THR A 122 17.82 -6.47 -30.99
N CYS A 123 18.69 -6.66 -30.01
CA CYS A 123 18.90 -7.99 -29.39
C CYS A 123 18.10 -8.12 -28.09
N SER A 124 17.43 -9.26 -27.92
CA SER A 124 16.64 -9.66 -26.75
C SER A 124 17.47 -10.04 -25.52
N ASP A 125 18.80 -10.06 -25.65
CA ASP A 125 19.71 -10.56 -24.62
C ASP A 125 20.35 -9.38 -23.88
N PHE A 126 19.59 -8.75 -22.98
CA PHE A 126 20.12 -7.75 -22.05
C PHE A 126 20.74 -8.44 -20.82
N PRO A 127 21.86 -7.91 -20.28
CA PRO A 127 22.57 -8.50 -19.15
C PRO A 127 21.68 -8.62 -17.90
N TYR A 128 21.69 -9.81 -17.31
CA TYR A 128 20.84 -10.21 -16.18
C TYR A 128 21.42 -9.71 -14.85
N LEU A 129 20.70 -8.81 -14.16
CA LEU A 129 21.00 -8.36 -12.79
C LEU A 129 20.30 -9.29 -11.79
N ALA A 130 21.06 -10.05 -10.99
CA ALA A 130 20.51 -10.92 -9.97
C ALA A 130 19.82 -10.15 -8.81
N VAL A 131 18.71 -10.70 -8.33
CA VAL A 131 17.76 -10.14 -7.35
C VAL A 131 18.44 -9.77 -6.01
N GLY A 132 18.10 -8.60 -5.45
CA GLY A 132 18.58 -8.10 -4.15
C GLY A 132 17.86 -6.81 -3.70
N ASN A 133 18.22 -6.23 -2.54
CA ASN A 133 17.61 -5.00 -2.02
C ASN A 133 17.75 -3.84 -3.04
N SER A 134 16.72 -3.00 -3.19
CA SER A 134 16.72 -1.80 -4.06
C SER A 134 18.01 -0.99 -4.06
N THR A 135 18.68 -0.83 -2.91
CA THR A 135 19.96 -0.12 -2.84
C THR A 135 21.09 -0.90 -3.48
N GLN A 136 21.12 -2.21 -3.27
CA GLN A 136 22.08 -3.11 -3.91
C GLN A 136 21.85 -3.14 -5.41
N VAL A 137 20.60 -3.25 -5.88
CA VAL A 137 20.25 -3.23 -7.32
C VAL A 137 20.67 -1.91 -7.96
N ARG A 138 20.38 -0.77 -7.32
CA ARG A 138 20.78 0.55 -7.83
C ARG A 138 22.30 0.71 -7.90
N VAL A 139 23.04 0.26 -6.89
CA VAL A 139 24.50 0.38 -6.91
C VAL A 139 25.13 -0.61 -7.90
N LYS A 140 24.55 -1.81 -8.07
CA LYS A 140 24.94 -2.75 -9.14
C LYS A 140 24.69 -2.17 -10.54
N ALA A 141 23.53 -1.53 -10.75
CA ALA A 141 23.18 -0.83 -12.00
C ALA A 141 24.04 0.41 -12.24
N LEU A 142 24.44 1.12 -11.18
CA LEU A 142 25.36 2.26 -11.27
C LEU A 142 26.78 1.83 -11.67
N GLY A 143 27.14 0.56 -11.46
CA GLY A 143 28.49 0.03 -11.60
C GLY A 143 29.14 0.36 -12.95
N GLY A 144 28.48 0.01 -14.06
CA GLY A 144 29.02 0.28 -15.40
C GLY A 144 29.15 1.76 -15.69
N ILE A 145 28.08 2.52 -15.49
CA ILE A 145 28.03 3.97 -15.70
C ILE A 145 29.17 4.69 -14.94
N LEU A 146 29.38 4.34 -13.67
CA LEU A 146 30.46 4.93 -12.86
C LEU A 146 31.85 4.61 -13.40
N PHE A 147 32.08 3.39 -13.87
CA PHE A 147 33.37 3.00 -14.41
C PHE A 147 33.67 3.75 -15.72
N ASN A 148 32.68 3.92 -16.60
CA ASN A 148 32.85 4.73 -17.81
C ASN A 148 33.15 6.21 -17.47
N PHE A 149 32.44 6.82 -16.52
CA PHE A 149 32.75 8.20 -16.07
C PHE A 149 34.11 8.31 -15.38
N LEU A 150 34.51 7.30 -14.60
CA LEU A 150 35.83 7.25 -13.96
C LEU A 150 36.93 7.23 -15.01
N PHE A 151 36.81 6.38 -16.03
CA PHE A 151 37.79 6.32 -17.11
C PHE A 151 37.80 7.60 -17.96
N VAL A 152 36.65 8.24 -18.19
CA VAL A 152 36.60 9.58 -18.80
C VAL A 152 37.38 10.60 -17.97
N ALA A 153 37.15 10.64 -16.65
CA ALA A 153 37.83 11.56 -15.75
C ALA A 153 39.35 11.34 -15.73
N ILE A 154 39.79 10.08 -15.69
CA ILE A 154 41.22 9.72 -15.76
C ILE A 154 41.81 10.19 -17.10
N THR A 155 41.17 9.87 -18.22
CA THR A 155 41.68 10.24 -19.54
C THR A 155 41.72 11.76 -19.75
N VAL A 156 40.70 12.50 -19.30
CA VAL A 156 40.68 13.98 -19.34
C VAL A 156 41.81 14.57 -18.48
N PHE A 157 42.09 13.98 -17.32
CA PHE A 157 43.09 14.51 -16.40
C PHE A 157 44.53 14.28 -16.89
N PHE A 158 44.81 13.10 -17.48
CA PHE A 158 46.18 12.74 -17.87
C PHE A 158 46.49 13.02 -19.34
N HIS A 159 45.51 12.96 -20.26
CA HIS A 159 45.75 13.04 -21.71
C HIS A 159 44.60 13.74 -22.48
N PRO A 160 44.29 15.03 -22.24
CA PRO A 160 43.10 15.67 -22.81
C PRO A 160 43.17 15.97 -24.33
N SER A 161 44.36 15.95 -24.94
CA SER A 161 44.61 16.68 -26.19
C SER A 161 44.95 15.84 -27.43
N ASN A 162 45.00 14.50 -27.35
CA ASN A 162 45.21 13.66 -28.54
C ASN A 162 43.91 13.01 -29.04
N LEU A 163 43.83 12.77 -30.35
CA LEU A 163 42.63 12.25 -31.03
C LEU A 163 42.14 10.92 -30.44
N ILE A 164 43.06 10.06 -30.00
CA ILE A 164 42.74 8.76 -29.38
C ILE A 164 42.03 8.97 -28.04
N SER A 165 42.52 9.88 -27.21
CA SER A 165 41.93 10.18 -25.91
C SER A 165 40.58 10.88 -26.07
N GLN A 166 40.44 11.78 -27.04
CA GLN A 166 39.15 12.40 -27.35
C GLN A 166 38.12 11.38 -27.83
N THR A 167 38.52 10.46 -28.71
CA THR A 167 37.67 9.37 -29.19
C THR A 167 37.26 8.44 -28.05
N PHE A 168 38.20 8.09 -27.18
CA PHE A 168 37.95 7.24 -26.01
C PHE A 168 37.00 7.92 -25.00
N ILE A 169 37.15 9.23 -24.76
CA ILE A 169 36.24 10.02 -23.94
C ILE A 169 34.83 10.01 -24.53
N VAL A 170 34.71 10.29 -25.83
CA VAL A 170 33.41 10.32 -26.51
C VAL A 170 32.74 8.94 -26.48
N ALA A 171 33.47 7.86 -26.75
CA ALA A 171 32.94 6.50 -26.70
C ALA A 171 32.41 6.15 -25.30
N ASN A 172 33.17 6.43 -24.24
CA ASN A 172 32.75 6.14 -22.86
C ASN A 172 31.57 7.03 -22.41
N LEU A 173 31.53 8.30 -22.81
CA LEU A 173 30.38 9.17 -22.54
C LEU A 173 29.13 8.69 -23.27
N LEU A 174 29.26 8.31 -24.54
CA LEU A 174 28.12 7.81 -25.31
C LEU A 174 27.59 6.49 -24.75
N ILE A 175 28.45 5.54 -24.36
CA ILE A 175 28.01 4.31 -23.69
C ILE A 175 27.34 4.61 -22.34
N ALA A 176 27.95 5.44 -21.49
CA ALA A 176 27.36 5.81 -20.20
C ALA A 176 25.99 6.51 -20.34
N LEU A 177 25.83 7.38 -21.34
CA LEU A 177 24.59 8.11 -21.60
C LEU A 177 23.53 7.27 -22.33
N SER A 178 23.93 6.24 -23.08
CA SER A 178 23.02 5.35 -23.80
C SER A 178 22.66 4.06 -23.07
N SER A 179 23.20 3.87 -21.85
CA SER A 179 22.88 2.75 -20.95
C SER A 179 21.53 2.95 -20.28
N LEU A 180 20.47 3.09 -21.09
CA LEU A 180 19.12 3.42 -20.65
C LEU A 180 18.57 2.35 -19.70
N SER A 181 18.94 1.09 -19.87
CA SER A 181 18.60 0.00 -18.95
C SER A 181 19.23 0.16 -17.58
N ASP A 182 20.48 0.61 -17.50
CA ASP A 182 21.19 0.82 -16.23
C ASP A 182 20.73 2.10 -15.55
N ILE A 183 20.40 3.14 -16.34
CA ILE A 183 19.75 4.35 -15.86
C ILE A 183 18.35 4.00 -15.34
N ASP A 184 17.59 3.15 -16.04
CA ASP A 184 16.28 2.71 -15.61
C ASP A 184 16.37 1.84 -14.35
N ALA A 185 17.30 0.88 -14.26
CA ALA A 185 17.54 0.06 -13.07
C ALA A 185 18.10 0.88 -11.88
N LEU A 186 18.92 1.89 -12.15
CA LEU A 186 19.40 2.88 -11.17
C LEU A 186 18.27 3.76 -10.63
N VAL A 187 17.33 4.14 -11.51
CA VAL A 187 16.21 5.03 -11.17
C VAL A 187 15.09 4.25 -10.49
N THR A 188 14.76 3.06 -10.98
CA THR A 188 13.63 2.25 -10.52
C THR A 188 14.03 1.44 -9.29
N GLY A 189 15.05 0.58 -9.37
CA GLY A 189 15.60 -0.21 -8.28
C GLY A 189 14.61 -1.18 -7.62
N VAL A 190 13.66 -1.80 -8.33
CA VAL A 190 12.59 -2.63 -7.72
C VAL A 190 12.20 -3.85 -8.59
N ALA A 191 11.85 -4.98 -7.94
CA ALA A 191 11.22 -6.22 -8.46
C ALA A 191 10.09 -6.77 -7.50
N ASP A 192 9.09 -7.45 -8.10
CA ASP A 192 7.87 -8.30 -7.81
C ASP A 192 6.58 -8.03 -6.98
N CYS A 193 5.39 -8.20 -7.62
CA CYS A 193 3.90 -8.15 -7.31
C CYS A 193 3.27 -8.17 -5.85
N PHE A 194 2.16 -7.42 -5.57
CA PHE A 194 0.90 -7.73 -4.78
C PHE A 194 -0.32 -6.75 -5.05
N TYR A 195 -1.45 -6.87 -4.30
CA TYR A 195 -2.91 -6.57 -4.58
C TYR A 195 -3.61 -5.21 -4.28
N CYS A 196 -4.90 -5.11 -4.65
CA CYS A 196 -5.63 -3.87 -5.03
C CYS A 196 -7.04 -3.68 -4.36
N GLY A 197 -7.91 -2.78 -4.84
CA GLY A 197 -9.28 -2.59 -4.32
C GLY A 197 -10.32 -2.13 -5.35
N ASN A 198 -11.47 -2.81 -5.38
CA ASN A 198 -12.58 -2.56 -6.30
C ASN A 198 -13.58 -1.53 -5.77
N PHE A 199 -14.16 -0.73 -6.66
CA PHE A 199 -15.39 0.02 -6.41
C PHE A 199 -16.14 0.33 -7.71
N GLY A 200 -17.45 0.53 -7.64
CA GLY A 200 -18.25 0.85 -8.83
C GLY A 200 -19.74 0.96 -8.53
N LEU A 201 -20.54 1.06 -9.60
CA LEU A 201 -21.97 1.33 -9.50
C LEU A 201 -22.76 0.91 -10.75
N ILE A 202 -24.06 0.72 -10.54
CA ILE A 202 -25.11 0.66 -11.57
C ILE A 202 -26.20 1.66 -11.16
N ALA A 203 -26.57 2.59 -12.02
CA ALA A 203 -27.61 3.59 -11.72
C ALA A 203 -28.54 3.81 -12.91
N HIS A 204 -29.84 4.01 -12.66
CA HIS A 204 -30.72 4.54 -13.69
C HIS A 204 -30.32 5.94 -14.13
N ARG A 205 -30.47 6.22 -15.42
CA ARG A 205 -30.32 7.58 -15.97
C ARG A 205 -31.45 8.46 -15.48
N GLN A 206 -31.10 9.69 -15.12
CA GLN A 206 -32.02 10.75 -14.74
C GLN A 206 -32.17 11.75 -15.91
N PRO A 207 -33.30 12.47 -16.01
CA PRO A 207 -33.54 13.40 -17.13
C PRO A 207 -32.47 14.50 -17.27
N ASP A 208 -31.81 14.87 -16.18
CA ASP A 208 -30.74 15.88 -16.09
C ASP A 208 -29.35 15.35 -16.43
N ASP A 209 -29.17 14.03 -16.61
CA ASP A 209 -27.88 13.42 -16.97
C ASP A 209 -27.40 13.78 -18.39
N GLY A 210 -28.30 14.30 -19.24
CA GLY A 210 -28.01 14.68 -20.62
C GLY A 210 -27.41 13.53 -21.45
N ASN A 211 -26.50 13.88 -22.38
CA ASN A 211 -25.79 12.94 -23.25
C ASN A 211 -24.43 12.50 -22.70
N GLU A 212 -24.16 12.71 -21.40
CA GLU A 212 -22.88 12.36 -20.80
C GLU A 212 -22.75 10.84 -20.59
N LEU A 213 -21.60 10.26 -20.95
CA LEU A 213 -21.30 8.84 -20.65
C LEU A 213 -21.25 8.58 -19.13
N LEU A 214 -20.66 9.51 -18.38
CA LEU A 214 -20.67 9.53 -16.92
C LEU A 214 -21.20 10.89 -16.46
N PRO A 215 -22.46 10.96 -15.98
CA PRO A 215 -23.04 12.20 -15.48
C PRO A 215 -22.31 12.75 -14.26
N ALA A 216 -22.36 14.07 -14.04
CA ALA A 216 -21.70 14.75 -12.92
C ALA A 216 -21.96 14.10 -11.54
N ARG A 217 -23.22 13.71 -11.25
CA ARG A 217 -23.57 13.02 -9.99
C ARG A 217 -22.84 11.68 -9.81
N ILE A 218 -22.60 10.96 -10.90
CA ILE A 218 -21.90 9.68 -10.90
C ILE A 218 -20.39 9.89 -10.73
N VAL A 219 -19.83 10.93 -11.36
CA VAL A 219 -18.44 11.34 -11.16
C VAL A 219 -18.20 11.71 -9.69
N GLU A 220 -19.12 12.45 -9.07
CA GLU A 220 -19.05 12.79 -7.65
C GLU A 220 -19.07 11.53 -6.76
N MET A 221 -19.99 10.59 -6.99
CA MET A 221 -20.03 9.31 -6.28
C MET A 221 -18.71 8.53 -6.43
N ALA A 222 -18.19 8.41 -7.67
CA ALA A 222 -16.92 7.74 -7.93
C ALA A 222 -15.74 8.42 -7.22
N GLN A 223 -15.72 9.77 -7.14
CA GLN A 223 -14.71 10.51 -6.41
C GLN A 223 -14.83 10.36 -4.89
N ILE A 224 -16.05 10.24 -4.36
CA ILE A 224 -16.28 9.96 -2.93
C ILE A 224 -15.76 8.56 -2.59
N MET A 225 -16.15 7.55 -3.37
CA MET A 225 -15.71 6.16 -3.18
C MET A 225 -14.21 6.00 -3.39
N GLY A 226 -13.66 6.65 -4.43
CA GLY A 226 -12.23 6.69 -4.71
C GLY A 226 -11.45 7.25 -3.52
N ARG A 227 -11.85 8.41 -2.98
CA ARG A 227 -11.20 9.04 -1.81
C ARG A 227 -11.17 8.12 -0.57
N GLU A 228 -12.20 7.30 -0.36
CA GLU A 228 -12.21 6.33 0.75
C GLU A 228 -11.36 5.08 0.46
N THR A 229 -11.30 4.66 -0.80
CA THR A 229 -10.48 3.53 -1.27
C THR A 229 -8.99 3.86 -1.22
N GLU A 230 -8.60 5.10 -1.53
CA GLU A 230 -7.21 5.59 -1.47
C GLU A 230 -6.56 5.47 -0.09
N ILE A 231 -7.34 5.35 0.99
CA ILE A 231 -6.83 5.21 2.37
C ILE A 231 -6.05 3.89 2.56
N ARG A 232 -6.35 2.87 1.74
CA ARG A 232 -5.67 1.57 1.73
C ARG A 232 -4.38 1.56 0.91
N GLY A 233 -4.19 2.55 0.04
CA GLY A 233 -3.09 2.60 -0.91
C GLY A 233 -3.50 3.23 -2.24
N GLU A 234 -2.54 3.68 -3.04
CA GLU A 234 -2.77 4.02 -4.47
C GLU A 234 -1.43 4.14 -5.22
N GLN A 235 -1.20 3.24 -6.17
CA GLN A 235 -0.07 3.26 -7.11
C GLN A 235 -0.50 3.42 -8.55
N ALA A 236 -1.59 2.76 -8.93
CA ALA A 236 -2.19 2.87 -10.24
C ALA A 236 -3.68 2.60 -10.13
N GLY A 237 -4.45 3.00 -11.13
CA GLY A 237 -5.88 2.71 -11.15
C GLY A 237 -6.45 2.82 -12.53
N GLY A 238 -7.63 2.23 -12.69
CA GLY A 238 -8.40 2.35 -13.92
C GLY A 238 -9.88 2.51 -13.63
N GLY A 239 -10.55 3.17 -14.56
CA GLY A 239 -11.99 3.32 -14.59
C GLY A 239 -12.52 2.97 -15.98
N LEU A 240 -13.70 2.38 -16.03
CA LEU A 240 -14.44 2.12 -17.25
C LEU A 240 -15.93 2.43 -17.06
N VAL A 241 -16.59 2.72 -18.16
CA VAL A 241 -18.05 2.83 -18.27
C VAL A 241 -18.53 2.07 -19.51
N LEU A 242 -19.72 1.50 -19.45
CA LEU A 242 -20.39 0.95 -20.64
C LEU A 242 -21.02 2.09 -21.44
N ALA A 243 -20.92 1.99 -22.76
CA ALA A 243 -21.48 2.94 -23.70
C ALA A 243 -22.02 2.18 -24.92
N ARG A 244 -22.64 2.91 -25.84
CA ARG A 244 -23.18 2.38 -27.07
C ARG A 244 -22.53 3.05 -28.28
N ASP A 245 -22.05 2.25 -29.20
CA ASP A 245 -21.59 2.66 -30.52
C ASP A 245 -22.57 2.07 -31.53
N GLU A 246 -23.40 2.92 -32.14
CA GLU A 246 -24.56 2.51 -32.95
C GLU A 246 -25.52 1.57 -32.18
N GLU A 247 -25.58 0.28 -32.52
CA GLU A 247 -26.37 -0.77 -31.84
C GLU A 247 -25.50 -1.65 -30.92
N GLN A 248 -24.19 -1.43 -30.88
CA GLN A 248 -23.22 -2.27 -30.19
C GLN A 248 -22.85 -1.70 -28.83
N ILE A 249 -22.78 -2.57 -27.82
CA ILE A 249 -22.30 -2.18 -26.50
C ILE A 249 -20.78 -2.19 -26.49
N VAL A 250 -20.16 -1.11 -26.00
CA VAL A 250 -18.71 -0.92 -25.97
C VAL A 250 -18.27 -0.44 -24.58
N PHE A 251 -16.98 -0.58 -24.29
CA PHE A 251 -16.40 -0.02 -23.08
C PHE A 251 -15.56 1.22 -23.38
N VAL A 252 -15.77 2.29 -22.61
CA VAL A 252 -14.93 3.48 -22.62
C VAL A 252 -14.21 3.56 -21.28
N GLY A 253 -12.88 3.56 -21.28
CA GLY A 253 -12.11 3.53 -20.03
C GLY A 253 -10.70 4.09 -20.16
N LYS A 254 -10.09 4.42 -19.02
CA LYS A 254 -8.70 4.88 -18.93
C LYS A 254 -8.02 4.27 -17.70
N LYS A 255 -6.74 3.92 -17.88
CA LYS A 255 -5.81 3.49 -16.85
C LYS A 255 -4.76 4.58 -16.62
N VAL A 256 -4.31 4.74 -15.39
CA VAL A 256 -3.28 5.72 -15.01
C VAL A 256 -2.35 5.11 -13.97
N VAL A 257 -1.06 5.32 -14.16
CA VAL A 257 -0.03 5.10 -13.13
C VAL A 257 0.23 6.41 -12.42
N LYS A 258 0.10 6.42 -11.09
CA LYS A 258 0.28 7.63 -10.29
C LYS A 258 1.76 8.01 -10.21
N ARG A 259 2.04 9.31 -10.36
CA ARG A 259 3.37 9.87 -10.05
C ARG A 259 3.52 10.04 -8.54
N LYS A 260 4.76 10.05 -8.04
CA LYS A 260 5.10 10.05 -6.60
C LYS A 260 4.29 11.02 -5.71
N ARG A 261 3.88 12.18 -6.24
CA ARG A 261 3.22 13.26 -5.46
C ARG A 261 1.80 13.60 -5.95
N ASP A 262 1.25 12.84 -6.88
CA ASP A 262 -0.08 13.09 -7.44
C ASP A 262 -1.17 12.39 -6.60
N ASN A 263 -2.43 12.77 -6.78
CA ASN A 263 -3.58 12.11 -6.18
C ASN A 263 -4.24 11.19 -7.22
N LEU A 264 -4.39 9.89 -6.96
CA LEU A 264 -4.85 8.95 -7.99
C LEU A 264 -6.29 9.21 -8.42
N THR A 265 -7.21 9.51 -7.49
CA THR A 265 -8.61 9.81 -7.84
C THR A 265 -8.69 11.01 -8.78
N GLN A 266 -7.99 12.10 -8.45
CA GLN A 266 -7.95 13.31 -9.27
C GLN A 266 -7.23 13.07 -10.60
N SER A 267 -6.09 12.40 -10.59
CA SER A 267 -5.31 12.10 -11.80
C SER A 267 -6.06 11.16 -12.75
N LEU A 268 -6.78 10.17 -12.22
CA LEU A 268 -7.59 9.26 -13.01
C LEU A 268 -8.73 10.00 -13.68
N GLU A 269 -9.46 10.83 -12.93
CA GLU A 269 -10.57 11.59 -13.51
C GLU A 269 -10.07 12.65 -14.52
N ALA A 270 -8.96 13.34 -14.23
CA ALA A 270 -8.33 14.27 -15.16
C ALA A 270 -7.88 13.60 -16.47
N ALA A 271 -7.48 12.33 -16.42
CA ALA A 271 -7.12 11.55 -17.60
C ALA A 271 -8.34 10.92 -18.30
N PHE A 272 -9.38 10.56 -17.54
CA PHE A 272 -10.55 9.85 -18.06
C PHE A 272 -11.56 10.81 -18.72
N ALA A 273 -11.76 12.01 -18.18
CA ALA A 273 -12.69 12.99 -18.73
C ALA A 273 -12.43 13.33 -20.22
N PRO A 274 -11.17 13.60 -20.67
CA PRO A 274 -10.90 13.82 -22.10
C PRO A 274 -11.18 12.61 -22.98
N ILE A 275 -11.01 11.39 -22.46
CA ILE A 275 -11.32 10.15 -23.20
C ILE A 275 -12.82 10.01 -23.40
N ARG A 276 -13.64 10.34 -22.39
CA ARG A 276 -15.10 10.34 -22.52
C ARG A 276 -15.58 11.40 -23.50
N GLN A 277 -15.01 12.61 -23.45
CA GLN A 277 -15.33 13.68 -24.40
C GLN A 277 -14.98 13.28 -25.84
N LYS A 278 -13.81 12.65 -26.05
CA LYS A 278 -13.41 12.15 -27.36
C LYS A 278 -14.35 11.05 -27.85
N ALA A 279 -14.79 10.15 -26.98
CA ALA A 279 -15.76 9.11 -27.33
C ALA A 279 -17.10 9.70 -27.79
N ILE A 280 -17.64 10.67 -27.04
CA ILE A 280 -18.87 11.40 -27.42
C ILE A 280 -18.70 12.11 -28.75
N ALA A 281 -17.55 12.74 -28.99
CA ALA A 281 -17.23 13.39 -30.26
C ALA A 281 -17.11 12.40 -31.44
N SER A 282 -16.94 11.10 -31.17
CA SER A 282 -16.97 10.00 -32.13
C SER A 282 -18.34 9.31 -32.22
N ASP A 283 -19.42 9.98 -31.80
CA ASP A 283 -20.82 9.49 -31.77
C ASP A 283 -21.09 8.29 -30.86
N ILE A 284 -20.17 7.96 -29.95
CA ILE A 284 -20.42 6.99 -28.89
C ILE A 284 -21.38 7.62 -27.87
N LYS A 285 -22.54 6.98 -27.70
CA LYS A 285 -23.65 7.45 -26.86
C LYS A 285 -23.66 6.72 -25.52
N PRO A 286 -24.25 7.32 -24.48
CA PRO A 286 -24.53 6.57 -23.26
C PRO A 286 -25.54 5.45 -23.51
N LEU A 287 -25.62 4.48 -22.59
CA LEU A 287 -26.75 3.55 -22.56
C LEU A 287 -28.06 4.31 -22.32
N GLU A 288 -29.18 3.80 -22.81
CA GLU A 288 -30.47 4.51 -22.75
C GLU A 288 -31.01 4.70 -21.33
N SER A 289 -30.98 3.64 -20.53
CA SER A 289 -31.69 3.58 -19.24
C SER A 289 -30.77 3.55 -18.03
N LEU A 290 -29.49 3.19 -18.20
CA LEU A 290 -28.56 2.90 -17.12
C LEU A 290 -27.19 3.59 -17.31
N VAL A 291 -26.43 3.64 -16.21
CA VAL A 291 -25.01 3.97 -16.18
C VAL A 291 -24.32 2.87 -15.38
N ILE A 292 -23.38 2.16 -16.01
CA ILE A 292 -22.60 1.11 -15.37
C ILE A 292 -21.14 1.52 -15.38
N GLY A 293 -20.56 1.67 -14.19
CA GLY A 293 -19.18 2.07 -14.00
C GLY A 293 -18.43 1.13 -13.08
N ALA A 294 -17.20 0.76 -13.47
CA ALA A 294 -16.32 -0.06 -12.67
C ALA A 294 -14.93 0.59 -12.55
N TRP A 295 -14.42 0.67 -11.33
CA TRP A 295 -13.12 1.23 -11.00
C TRP A 295 -12.33 0.29 -10.12
N HIS A 296 -11.03 0.51 -10.16
CA HIS A 296 -10.10 -0.27 -9.37
C HIS A 296 -8.83 0.50 -9.08
N TYR A 297 -8.42 0.51 -7.81
CA TYR A 297 -7.13 1.08 -7.39
C TYR A 297 -6.17 -0.04 -7.00
N ARG A 298 -5.03 -0.11 -7.68
CA ARG A 298 -3.91 -0.98 -7.37
C ARG A 298 -3.06 -0.37 -6.27
N TYR A 299 -2.76 -1.14 -5.23
CA TYR A 299 -1.99 -0.68 -4.08
C TYR A 299 -0.51 -1.01 -4.22
N ALA A 300 0.27 -0.45 -3.29
CA ALA A 300 1.70 -0.70 -3.16
C ALA A 300 1.90 -2.02 -2.44
N THR A 301 2.02 -3.02 -3.26
CA THR A 301 2.02 -4.39 -2.85
C THR A 301 2.90 -5.02 -3.92
N SER A 302 4.05 -5.57 -3.51
CA SER A 302 5.41 -5.47 -4.08
C SER A 302 5.46 -5.44 -5.62
N GLY A 303 6.30 -4.66 -6.26
CA GLY A 303 7.54 -5.09 -6.85
C GLY A 303 7.56 -5.17 -8.39
N THR A 304 6.48 -5.44 -9.12
CA THR A 304 6.46 -4.95 -10.52
C THR A 304 6.20 -3.44 -10.46
N ALA A 305 7.03 -2.65 -11.14
CA ALA A 305 6.74 -1.23 -11.30
C ALA A 305 5.35 -1.11 -11.92
N PRO A 306 4.44 -0.29 -11.35
CA PRO A 306 3.10 -0.17 -11.90
C PRO A 306 3.21 0.32 -13.34
N SER A 307 2.69 -0.49 -14.27
CA SER A 307 2.56 -0.14 -15.68
C SER A 307 1.07 0.02 -16.01
N GLU A 308 0.74 0.86 -16.99
CA GLU A 308 -0.67 0.97 -17.43
C GLU A 308 -1.20 -0.38 -17.93
N LEU A 309 -0.35 -1.23 -18.51
CA LEU A 309 -0.72 -2.55 -19.02
C LEU A 309 -1.11 -3.51 -17.88
N GLU A 310 -0.32 -3.53 -16.80
CA GLU A 310 -0.54 -4.32 -15.58
C GLU A 310 -1.50 -3.64 -14.58
N THR A 311 -2.23 -2.62 -15.02
CA THR A 311 -3.25 -1.93 -14.21
C THR A 311 -4.63 -2.40 -14.63
N HIS A 312 -5.53 -2.57 -13.66
CA HIS A 312 -6.90 -2.95 -13.94
C HIS A 312 -7.67 -1.86 -14.69
N TRP A 313 -8.77 -2.20 -15.33
CA TRP A 313 -9.35 -3.53 -15.56
C TRP A 313 -8.47 -4.40 -16.48
N HIS A 314 -8.67 -5.72 -16.48
CA HIS A 314 -7.98 -6.64 -17.42
C HIS A 314 -8.97 -7.24 -18.42
N GLU A 315 -8.48 -7.49 -19.63
CA GLU A 315 -9.12 -8.28 -20.69
C GLU A 315 -8.05 -9.24 -21.25
N TRP A 316 -8.47 -10.38 -21.79
CA TRP A 316 -7.58 -11.30 -22.51
C TRP A 316 -7.82 -11.19 -24.01
N MET A 317 -9.04 -11.47 -24.45
CA MET A 317 -9.46 -11.21 -25.82
C MET A 317 -9.98 -9.78 -25.95
N GLY A 318 -9.46 -9.04 -26.93
CA GLY A 318 -9.99 -7.72 -27.27
C GLY A 318 -11.45 -7.79 -27.77
N ALA A 319 -12.07 -6.63 -27.92
CA ALA A 319 -13.41 -6.49 -28.50
C ALA A 319 -13.47 -7.15 -29.88
N ARG A 320 -14.48 -8.00 -30.08
CA ARG A 320 -14.67 -8.79 -31.30
C ARG A 320 -16.16 -8.94 -31.62
N ASN A 321 -16.49 -9.03 -32.90
CA ASN A 321 -17.86 -9.24 -33.34
C ASN A 321 -18.12 -10.74 -33.47
N GLU A 322 -19.12 -11.25 -32.76
CA GLU A 322 -19.53 -12.66 -32.79
C GLU A 322 -21.02 -12.76 -33.05
N ASN A 323 -21.45 -13.87 -33.65
CA ASN A 323 -22.86 -14.19 -33.75
C ASN A 323 -23.34 -14.73 -32.40
N VAL A 324 -24.35 -14.06 -31.84
CA VAL A 324 -24.91 -14.37 -30.53
C VAL A 324 -26.39 -14.63 -30.68
N TRP A 325 -26.80 -15.84 -30.32
CA TRP A 325 -28.20 -16.22 -30.19
C TRP A 325 -28.77 -15.72 -28.87
N GLN A 326 -29.89 -15.03 -28.95
CA GLN A 326 -30.63 -14.58 -27.80
C GLN A 326 -32.11 -14.88 -27.97
N PHE A 327 -32.77 -15.11 -26.84
CA PHE A 327 -34.21 -15.30 -26.82
C PHE A 327 -34.88 -13.97 -26.47
N ILE A 328 -35.41 -13.28 -27.49
CA ILE A 328 -35.99 -11.94 -27.38
C ILE A 328 -37.43 -12.00 -27.91
N ASP A 329 -38.39 -11.42 -27.19
CA ASP A 329 -39.81 -11.38 -27.59
C ASP A 329 -40.43 -12.76 -27.92
N ARG A 330 -39.96 -13.80 -27.22
CA ARG A 330 -40.29 -15.20 -27.46
C ARG A 330 -39.86 -15.68 -28.85
N GLU A 331 -38.75 -15.22 -29.38
CA GLU A 331 -38.14 -15.79 -30.58
C GLU A 331 -36.63 -15.88 -30.38
N TRP A 332 -36.02 -16.88 -31.00
CA TRP A 332 -34.57 -16.99 -31.05
C TRP A 332 -34.06 -16.13 -32.21
N VAL A 333 -33.25 -15.13 -31.87
CA VAL A 333 -32.66 -14.21 -32.83
C VAL A 333 -31.15 -14.32 -32.75
N CYS A 334 -30.52 -14.54 -33.91
CA CYS A 334 -29.07 -14.48 -34.04
C CYS A 334 -28.66 -13.07 -34.50
N GLN A 335 -27.87 -12.39 -33.68
CA GLN A 335 -27.37 -11.05 -34.01
C GLN A 335 -25.85 -11.02 -33.85
N THR A 336 -25.19 -10.28 -34.75
CA THR A 336 -23.77 -9.98 -34.56
C THR A 336 -23.62 -8.95 -33.43
N LYS A 337 -22.96 -9.34 -32.34
CA LYS A 337 -22.71 -8.49 -31.17
C LYS A 337 -21.22 -8.32 -30.90
N ASN A 338 -20.85 -7.16 -30.38
CA ASN A 338 -19.53 -6.93 -29.82
C ASN A 338 -19.40 -7.69 -28.50
N VAL A 339 -18.49 -8.67 -28.45
CA VAL A 339 -18.15 -9.47 -27.28
C VAL A 339 -16.84 -8.97 -26.69
N ASN A 340 -16.91 -8.47 -25.47
CA ASN A 340 -15.75 -8.13 -24.66
C ASN A 340 -16.09 -8.38 -23.18
N HIS A 341 -15.12 -8.94 -22.45
CA HIS A 341 -15.24 -9.22 -21.03
C HIS A 341 -14.10 -8.52 -20.29
N ARG A 342 -14.44 -7.85 -19.20
CA ARG A 342 -13.48 -7.12 -18.38
C ARG A 342 -13.63 -7.51 -16.93
N ILE A 343 -12.48 -7.61 -16.25
CA ILE A 343 -12.45 -7.95 -14.84
C ILE A 343 -11.67 -6.91 -14.03
N THR A 344 -12.13 -6.68 -12.80
CA THR A 344 -11.33 -6.07 -11.74
C THR A 344 -11.24 -7.05 -10.58
N HIS A 345 -10.07 -7.13 -9.93
CA HIS A 345 -9.81 -8.20 -8.97
C HIS A 345 -8.90 -7.72 -7.85
N ASN A 346 -9.27 -8.11 -6.63
CA ASN A 346 -8.48 -7.97 -5.42
C ASN A 346 -8.18 -9.37 -4.84
N GLY A 347 -6.98 -9.54 -4.29
CA GLY A 347 -6.46 -10.78 -3.70
C GLY A 347 -5.58 -11.58 -4.66
N ASP A 348 -4.92 -12.63 -4.16
CA ASP A 348 -4.09 -13.53 -4.95
C ASP A 348 -4.93 -14.56 -5.73
N PHE A 349 -4.67 -14.74 -7.02
CA PHE A 349 -5.02 -15.98 -7.71
C PHE A 349 -3.78 -16.87 -7.71
N ASP A 350 -3.84 -18.07 -7.13
CA ASP A 350 -2.66 -18.95 -7.00
C ASP A 350 -2.63 -20.03 -8.09
N ALA A 351 -3.77 -20.68 -8.29
CA ALA A 351 -3.93 -21.84 -9.15
C ALA A 351 -5.40 -22.08 -9.49
N TRP A 352 -5.65 -22.87 -10.53
CA TRP A 352 -7.00 -23.33 -10.90
C TRP A 352 -7.06 -24.84 -11.06
N GLU A 353 -8.15 -25.45 -10.61
CA GLU A 353 -8.36 -26.89 -10.76
C GLU A 353 -8.77 -27.25 -12.20
N LEU A 354 -7.81 -27.78 -12.96
CA LEU A 354 -7.97 -28.25 -14.33
C LEU A 354 -7.73 -29.77 -14.37
N PHE A 355 -8.68 -30.54 -14.92
CA PHE A 355 -8.61 -32.01 -15.01
C PHE A 355 -8.36 -32.73 -13.67
N GLY A 356 -8.88 -32.17 -12.56
CA GLY A 356 -8.69 -32.71 -11.21
C GLY A 356 -7.29 -32.47 -10.64
N GLN A 357 -6.48 -31.63 -11.28
CA GLN A 357 -5.16 -31.20 -10.81
C GLN A 357 -5.13 -29.68 -10.60
N GLU A 358 -4.40 -29.23 -9.58
CA GLU A 358 -4.15 -27.80 -9.38
C GLU A 358 -3.06 -27.33 -10.36
N VAL A 359 -3.38 -26.35 -11.18
CA VAL A 359 -2.49 -25.77 -12.20
C VAL A 359 -2.17 -24.35 -11.82
N ASP A 360 -0.87 -24.04 -11.68
CA ASP A 360 -0.41 -22.69 -11.34
C ASP A 360 -0.72 -21.67 -12.44
N ASN A 361 -0.66 -20.38 -12.08
CA ASN A 361 -0.99 -19.29 -13.01
C ASN A 361 -0.16 -19.26 -14.28
N LEU A 362 1.13 -19.63 -14.20
CA LEU A 362 2.03 -19.58 -15.34
C LEU A 362 1.61 -20.63 -16.37
N THR A 363 1.41 -21.85 -15.91
CA THR A 363 0.98 -22.99 -16.73
C THR A 363 -0.43 -22.76 -17.27
N LEU A 364 -1.32 -22.18 -16.45
CA LEU A 364 -2.68 -21.81 -16.87
C LEU A 364 -2.64 -20.77 -18.00
N GLY A 365 -1.75 -19.77 -17.91
CA GLY A 365 -1.56 -18.77 -18.97
C GLY A 365 -1.16 -19.40 -20.30
N LEU A 366 -0.16 -20.27 -20.31
CA LEU A 366 0.30 -20.98 -21.52
C LEU A 366 -0.80 -21.87 -22.12
N TRP A 367 -1.62 -22.48 -21.27
CA TRP A 367 -2.77 -23.28 -21.69
C TRP A 367 -3.87 -22.43 -22.32
N LEU A 368 -4.20 -21.28 -21.71
CA LEU A 368 -5.17 -20.32 -22.23
C LEU A 368 -4.77 -19.74 -23.59
N GLU A 369 -3.48 -19.44 -23.80
CA GLU A 369 -2.99 -18.95 -25.09
C GLU A 369 -3.31 -19.90 -26.25
N ARG A 370 -3.13 -21.20 -26.01
CA ARG A 370 -3.37 -22.25 -27.00
C ARG A 370 -4.84 -22.43 -27.31
N ILE A 371 -5.70 -22.35 -26.29
CA ILE A 371 -7.15 -22.60 -26.44
C ILE A 371 -7.88 -21.38 -26.97
N LEU A 372 -7.54 -20.19 -26.49
CA LEU A 372 -8.15 -18.95 -26.92
C LEU A 372 -7.53 -18.42 -28.22
N HIS A 373 -6.46 -19.06 -28.71
CA HIS A 373 -5.70 -18.65 -29.89
C HIS A 373 -5.28 -17.16 -29.81
N THR A 374 -5.01 -16.68 -28.59
CA THR A 374 -4.72 -15.27 -28.29
C THR A 374 -3.54 -15.23 -27.32
N PRO A 375 -2.44 -14.54 -27.65
CA PRO A 375 -1.24 -14.49 -26.81
C PRO A 375 -1.51 -13.73 -25.50
N ASN A 376 -0.85 -14.13 -24.42
CA ASN A 376 -0.92 -13.45 -23.14
C ASN A 376 -0.02 -12.21 -23.15
N ALA A 377 -0.63 -11.03 -23.16
CA ALA A 377 0.10 -9.77 -23.21
C ALA A 377 0.71 -9.33 -21.86
N THR A 378 0.50 -10.09 -20.78
CA THR A 378 0.71 -9.62 -19.40
C THR A 378 1.21 -10.71 -18.45
N GLU A 379 2.00 -10.33 -17.46
CA GLU A 379 2.60 -11.27 -16.51
C GLU A 379 1.70 -11.55 -15.30
N GLY A 380 0.89 -10.57 -14.88
CA GLY A 380 0.02 -10.67 -13.70
C GLY A 380 -0.94 -11.87 -13.70
N ASP A 381 -1.50 -12.16 -12.53
CA ASP A 381 -2.48 -13.23 -12.30
C ASP A 381 -3.89 -12.87 -12.81
N SER A 382 -4.30 -11.61 -12.62
CA SER A 382 -5.58 -11.05 -13.05
C SER A 382 -5.89 -11.22 -14.55
N PRO A 383 -4.93 -11.04 -15.48
CA PRO A 383 -5.13 -11.39 -16.88
C PRO A 383 -5.57 -12.84 -17.11
N LYS A 384 -5.05 -13.81 -16.36
CA LYS A 384 -5.45 -15.23 -16.52
C LYS A 384 -6.88 -15.43 -16.05
N ILE A 385 -7.34 -14.67 -15.04
CA ILE A 385 -8.76 -14.62 -14.68
C ILE A 385 -9.59 -14.10 -15.85
N ALA A 386 -9.15 -13.04 -16.54
CA ALA A 386 -9.83 -12.53 -17.73
C ALA A 386 -9.89 -13.58 -18.86
N GLY A 387 -8.80 -14.31 -19.10
CA GLY A 387 -8.78 -15.41 -20.07
C GLY A 387 -9.72 -16.54 -19.68
N MET A 388 -9.80 -16.88 -18.40
CA MET A 388 -10.80 -17.84 -17.91
C MET A 388 -12.24 -17.34 -18.16
N MET A 389 -12.51 -16.04 -18.04
CA MET A 389 -13.83 -15.49 -18.38
C MET A 389 -14.12 -15.61 -19.88
N ASP A 390 -13.17 -15.29 -20.76
CA ASP A 390 -13.30 -15.48 -22.22
C ASP A 390 -13.50 -16.96 -22.62
N LEU A 391 -12.99 -17.91 -21.81
CA LEU A 391 -13.22 -19.33 -22.01
C LEU A 391 -14.59 -19.80 -21.51
N LEU A 392 -15.02 -19.31 -20.33
CA LEU A 392 -16.20 -19.81 -19.62
C LEU A 392 -17.50 -19.11 -20.02
N ILE A 393 -17.47 -17.88 -20.53
CA ILE A 393 -18.66 -17.16 -20.98
C ILE A 393 -18.96 -17.57 -22.42
N THR A 394 -19.97 -18.44 -22.58
CA THR A 394 -20.26 -19.06 -23.88
C THR A 394 -21.73 -18.98 -24.29
N LYS A 395 -22.61 -18.49 -23.41
CA LYS A 395 -24.06 -18.48 -23.67
C LYS A 395 -24.40 -17.79 -24.99
N GLY A 396 -25.20 -18.47 -25.82
CA GLY A 396 -25.62 -18.00 -27.13
C GLY A 396 -24.54 -18.05 -28.22
N MET A 397 -23.33 -18.55 -27.93
CA MET A 397 -22.22 -18.60 -28.90
C MET A 397 -21.76 -20.05 -29.12
N TRP A 398 -22.09 -20.64 -30.28
CA TRP A 398 -21.75 -22.03 -30.57
C TRP A 398 -20.24 -22.27 -30.68
N TYR A 399 -19.47 -21.32 -31.22
CA TYR A 399 -18.01 -21.43 -31.31
C TYR A 399 -17.36 -21.55 -29.92
N ALA A 400 -17.71 -20.63 -29.03
CA ALA A 400 -17.18 -20.62 -27.67
C ALA A 400 -17.65 -21.87 -26.89
N SER A 401 -18.91 -22.28 -27.07
CA SER A 401 -19.49 -23.46 -26.41
C SER A 401 -18.83 -24.76 -26.86
N SER A 402 -18.60 -24.92 -28.17
CA SER A 402 -17.90 -26.09 -28.74
C SER A 402 -16.45 -26.16 -28.26
N ARG A 403 -15.76 -25.01 -28.21
CA ARG A 403 -14.40 -24.90 -27.67
C ARG A 403 -14.34 -25.36 -26.22
N LEU A 404 -15.24 -24.86 -25.37
CA LEU A 404 -15.31 -25.24 -23.95
C LEU A 404 -15.66 -26.73 -23.78
N ALA A 405 -16.61 -27.23 -24.57
CA ALA A 405 -17.04 -28.62 -24.53
C ALA A 405 -15.92 -29.60 -24.86
N TYR A 406 -15.07 -29.29 -25.84
CA TYR A 406 -13.90 -30.11 -26.14
C TYR A 406 -12.99 -30.25 -24.91
N GLN A 407 -12.70 -29.13 -24.23
CA GLN A 407 -11.84 -29.14 -23.05
C GLN A 407 -12.44 -29.97 -21.91
N LEU A 408 -13.74 -29.84 -21.65
CA LEU A 408 -14.39 -30.52 -20.53
C LEU A 408 -14.69 -32.01 -20.78
N ALA A 409 -15.07 -32.37 -22.02
CA ALA A 409 -15.55 -33.71 -22.35
C ALA A 409 -14.50 -34.62 -23.01
N ILE A 410 -13.54 -34.06 -23.75
CA ILE A 410 -12.62 -34.86 -24.59
C ILE A 410 -11.20 -34.90 -24.01
N THR A 411 -10.70 -33.79 -23.48
CA THR A 411 -9.28 -33.65 -23.07
C THR A 411 -8.91 -34.38 -21.77
N GLN A 412 -9.79 -35.24 -21.22
CA GLN A 412 -9.66 -35.90 -19.91
C GLN A 412 -8.46 -36.86 -19.71
N CYS A 413 -7.48 -36.90 -20.63
CA CYS A 413 -6.45 -37.96 -20.68
C CYS A 413 -5.00 -37.49 -20.90
N LEU A 414 -4.69 -36.20 -20.82
CA LEU A 414 -3.31 -35.69 -20.97
C LEU A 414 -2.82 -35.07 -19.66
N ALA A 415 -1.60 -35.41 -19.22
CA ALA A 415 -0.99 -34.76 -18.06
C ALA A 415 -0.72 -33.28 -18.38
N VAL A 416 -1.05 -32.36 -17.46
CA VAL A 416 -0.88 -30.91 -17.66
C VAL A 416 0.58 -30.54 -18.02
N SER A 417 1.55 -31.28 -17.48
CA SER A 417 2.98 -31.15 -17.80
C SER A 417 3.35 -31.56 -19.23
N GLU A 418 2.59 -32.45 -19.84
CA GLU A 418 2.73 -32.83 -21.26
C GLU A 418 2.03 -31.81 -22.15
N ILE A 419 0.91 -31.23 -21.71
CA ILE A 419 0.16 -30.19 -22.44
C ILE A 419 0.98 -28.92 -22.65
N ALA A 420 1.80 -28.49 -21.67
CA ALA A 420 2.69 -27.34 -21.84
C ALA A 420 3.82 -27.60 -22.86
N ASN A 421 4.20 -28.87 -23.06
CA ASN A 421 5.32 -29.29 -23.90
C ASN A 421 4.91 -29.99 -25.22
N SER A 422 3.63 -30.31 -25.41
CA SER A 422 3.15 -31.08 -26.56
C SER A 422 3.08 -30.24 -27.84
N LEU A 423 3.46 -30.87 -28.95
CA LEU A 423 3.26 -30.39 -30.33
C LEU A 423 1.79 -30.08 -30.63
N GLU A 424 1.53 -29.19 -31.61
CA GLU A 424 0.23 -28.62 -32.02
C GLU A 424 -0.95 -29.61 -32.20
N SER A 425 -0.70 -30.93 -32.25
CA SER A 425 -1.69 -31.95 -32.59
C SER A 425 -2.71 -32.32 -31.51
N ALA A 426 -2.59 -31.82 -30.27
CA ALA A 426 -3.49 -32.15 -29.16
C ALA A 426 -4.73 -31.22 -29.02
N PHE A 427 -4.72 -30.06 -29.69
CA PHE A 427 -5.77 -29.05 -29.62
C PHE A 427 -6.49 -28.89 -30.97
N PRO A 428 -7.80 -28.64 -31.00
CA PRO A 428 -8.49 -28.36 -32.25
C PRO A 428 -7.98 -27.05 -32.84
N SER A 429 -7.72 -27.02 -34.15
CA SER A 429 -7.41 -25.78 -34.87
C SER A 429 -8.65 -24.88 -34.95
N VAL A 430 -8.42 -23.59 -35.25
CA VAL A 430 -9.50 -22.62 -35.53
C VAL A 430 -10.43 -23.13 -36.63
N GLU A 431 -9.87 -23.79 -37.66
CA GLU A 431 -10.63 -24.38 -38.78
C GLU A 431 -11.55 -25.51 -38.31
N ASN A 432 -11.07 -26.40 -37.42
CA ASN A 432 -11.89 -27.47 -36.86
C ASN A 432 -13.06 -26.91 -36.04
N LEU A 433 -12.79 -25.94 -35.16
CA LEU A 433 -13.83 -25.30 -34.34
C LEU A 433 -14.85 -24.57 -35.20
N THR A 434 -14.42 -23.91 -36.28
CA THR A 434 -15.31 -23.22 -37.21
C THR A 434 -16.23 -24.21 -37.93
N SER A 435 -15.66 -25.30 -38.47
CA SER A 435 -16.44 -26.38 -39.10
C SER A 435 -17.49 -26.97 -38.17
N TRP A 436 -17.14 -27.22 -36.90
CA TRP A 436 -18.11 -27.72 -35.91
C TRP A 436 -19.20 -26.68 -35.67
N THR A 437 -18.82 -25.42 -35.45
CA THR A 437 -19.76 -24.32 -35.20
C THR A 437 -20.79 -24.19 -36.31
N GLU A 438 -20.39 -24.25 -37.58
CA GLU A 438 -21.31 -24.16 -38.73
C GLU A 438 -22.39 -25.25 -38.69
N ILE A 439 -22.06 -26.46 -38.25
CA ILE A 439 -23.02 -27.57 -38.08
C ILE A 439 -24.00 -27.25 -36.96
N PHE A 440 -23.50 -26.84 -35.79
CA PHE A 440 -24.33 -26.47 -34.64
C PHE A 440 -25.28 -25.31 -35.00
N GLU A 441 -24.76 -24.26 -35.63
CA GLU A 441 -25.50 -23.09 -36.10
C GLU A 441 -26.63 -23.48 -37.07
N SER A 442 -26.33 -24.30 -38.09
CA SER A 442 -27.31 -24.72 -39.09
C SER A 442 -28.47 -25.50 -38.46
N ILE A 443 -28.15 -26.48 -37.61
CA ILE A 443 -29.17 -27.33 -36.97
C ILE A 443 -30.00 -26.53 -35.96
N PHE A 444 -29.36 -25.64 -35.21
CA PHE A 444 -30.05 -24.78 -34.26
C PHE A 444 -31.00 -23.81 -34.98
N ALA A 445 -30.54 -23.17 -36.07
CA ALA A 445 -31.37 -22.30 -36.88
C ALA A 445 -32.63 -23.01 -37.41
N GLU A 446 -32.48 -24.24 -37.94
CA GLU A 446 -33.63 -25.03 -38.42
C GLU A 446 -34.66 -25.32 -37.31
N LEU A 447 -34.19 -25.65 -36.10
CA LEU A 447 -35.06 -25.96 -34.96
C LEU A 447 -35.67 -24.71 -34.31
N SER A 448 -35.00 -23.55 -34.44
CA SER A 448 -35.42 -22.28 -33.85
C SER A 448 -36.69 -21.69 -34.48
N HIS A 449 -37.04 -22.10 -35.70
CA HIS A 449 -38.25 -21.67 -36.41
C HIS A 449 -39.51 -22.50 -36.08
N SER A 450 -39.50 -23.27 -34.98
CA SER A 450 -40.66 -24.06 -34.53
C SER A 450 -41.80 -23.16 -34.02
N PRO A 451 -43.08 -23.50 -34.27
CA PRO A 451 -44.22 -22.63 -33.93
C PRO A 451 -44.49 -22.43 -32.41
N GLU A 452 -43.76 -23.10 -31.53
CA GLU A 452 -43.81 -22.88 -30.07
C GLU A 452 -42.46 -22.40 -29.54
N PRO A 453 -42.32 -21.13 -29.12
CA PRO A 453 -41.00 -20.57 -28.86
C PRO A 453 -40.35 -20.94 -27.53
N ASP A 454 -41.12 -21.29 -26.49
CA ASP A 454 -40.58 -21.81 -25.23
C ASP A 454 -40.08 -23.28 -25.36
N SER A 455 -40.38 -23.93 -26.49
CA SER A 455 -40.21 -25.36 -26.71
C SER A 455 -38.77 -25.87 -26.60
N LEU A 456 -37.78 -25.03 -26.93
CA LEU A 456 -36.35 -25.40 -26.96
C LEU A 456 -35.73 -25.61 -25.57
N TYR A 457 -36.38 -25.13 -24.50
CA TYR A 457 -35.99 -25.45 -23.13
C TYR A 457 -36.64 -26.75 -22.62
N PHE A 458 -37.56 -27.35 -23.37
CA PHE A 458 -38.19 -28.60 -22.97
C PHE A 458 -37.29 -29.80 -23.30
N PRO A 459 -37.24 -30.81 -22.41
CA PRO A 459 -36.39 -31.98 -22.60
C PRO A 459 -36.56 -32.69 -23.95
N GLN A 460 -37.76 -32.68 -24.52
CA GLN A 460 -38.05 -33.35 -25.80
C GLN A 460 -37.35 -32.67 -26.99
N TYR A 461 -37.26 -31.34 -27.00
CA TYR A 461 -36.59 -30.59 -28.05
C TYR A 461 -35.08 -30.56 -27.86
N LEU A 462 -34.59 -30.50 -26.62
CA LEU A 462 -33.16 -30.67 -26.32
C LEU A 462 -32.66 -32.04 -26.78
N ASN A 463 -33.41 -33.12 -26.51
CA ASN A 463 -33.08 -34.45 -27.01
C ASN A 463 -33.07 -34.52 -28.54
N ARG A 464 -33.98 -33.80 -29.22
CA ARG A 464 -34.01 -33.74 -30.69
C ARG A 464 -32.81 -32.96 -31.24
N LEU A 465 -32.49 -31.82 -30.66
CA LEU A 465 -31.31 -31.02 -31.00
C LEU A 465 -30.03 -31.84 -30.81
N GLU A 466 -29.89 -32.52 -29.68
CA GLU A 466 -28.77 -33.41 -29.37
C GLU A 466 -28.62 -34.52 -30.41
N ASN A 467 -29.70 -35.25 -30.72
CA ASN A 467 -29.67 -36.33 -31.71
C ASN A 467 -29.30 -35.83 -33.11
N ASN A 468 -29.86 -34.69 -33.54
CA ASN A 468 -29.58 -34.11 -34.85
C ASN A 468 -28.11 -33.68 -34.96
N ILE A 469 -27.57 -33.01 -33.93
CA ILE A 469 -26.17 -32.61 -33.89
C ILE A 469 -25.26 -33.83 -33.85
N LEU A 470 -25.55 -34.84 -33.02
CA LEU A 470 -24.77 -36.06 -32.92
C LEU A 470 -24.68 -36.79 -34.27
N GLN A 471 -25.79 -36.83 -35.00
CA GLN A 471 -25.84 -37.44 -36.34
C GLN A 471 -24.97 -36.65 -37.32
N ALA A 472 -25.11 -35.33 -37.39
CA ALA A 472 -24.39 -34.50 -38.36
C ALA A 472 -22.89 -34.37 -38.08
N ILE A 473 -22.51 -34.35 -36.79
CA ILE A 473 -21.12 -34.12 -36.40
C ILE A 473 -20.27 -35.39 -36.40
N SER A 474 -20.92 -36.57 -36.40
CA SER A 474 -20.23 -37.87 -36.39
C SER A 474 -19.39 -38.13 -37.62
N ASP A 475 -19.69 -37.47 -38.75
CA ASP A 475 -18.97 -37.65 -40.02
C ASP A 475 -17.69 -36.78 -40.12
N GLN A 476 -17.43 -35.92 -39.13
CA GLN A 476 -16.23 -35.07 -39.09
C GLN A 476 -14.97 -35.91 -38.79
N THR A 477 -13.91 -35.72 -39.57
CA THR A 477 -12.70 -36.57 -39.61
C THR A 477 -12.01 -36.77 -38.25
N ILE A 478 -12.08 -35.78 -37.35
CA ILE A 478 -11.49 -35.83 -36.00
C ILE A 478 -12.46 -36.47 -35.01
N ILE A 479 -13.74 -36.12 -35.08
CA ILE A 479 -14.79 -36.56 -34.16
C ILE A 479 -15.17 -38.02 -34.42
N ALA A 480 -15.08 -38.48 -35.66
CA ALA A 480 -15.27 -39.88 -36.04
C ALA A 480 -14.32 -40.84 -35.31
N LYS A 481 -13.18 -40.35 -34.80
CA LYS A 481 -12.21 -41.15 -34.02
C LYS A 481 -12.61 -41.30 -32.56
N TRP A 482 -13.58 -40.52 -32.07
CA TRP A 482 -14.02 -40.56 -30.67
C TRP A 482 -15.02 -41.70 -30.45
N SER A 483 -14.99 -42.28 -29.25
CA SER A 483 -16.01 -43.22 -28.82
C SER A 483 -17.40 -42.58 -28.84
N GLU A 484 -18.45 -43.39 -28.93
CA GLU A 484 -19.84 -42.91 -28.86
C GLU A 484 -20.10 -42.12 -27.57
N SER A 485 -19.55 -42.58 -26.45
CA SER A 485 -19.63 -41.88 -25.16
C SER A 485 -18.99 -40.49 -25.18
N GLN A 486 -17.84 -40.35 -25.85
CA GLN A 486 -17.13 -39.06 -25.98
C GLN A 486 -17.89 -38.10 -26.90
N ARG A 487 -18.43 -38.59 -28.03
CA ARG A 487 -19.26 -37.78 -28.94
C ARG A 487 -20.51 -37.25 -28.23
N THR A 488 -21.20 -38.14 -27.52
CA THR A 488 -22.38 -37.79 -26.71
C THR A 488 -22.04 -36.75 -25.65
N ALA A 489 -20.98 -36.99 -24.86
CA ALA A 489 -20.54 -36.06 -23.83
C ALA A 489 -20.15 -34.68 -24.40
N PHE A 490 -19.48 -34.64 -25.56
CA PHE A 490 -19.12 -33.40 -26.24
C PHE A 490 -20.35 -32.59 -26.66
N VAL A 491 -21.31 -33.22 -27.34
CA VAL A 491 -22.54 -32.53 -27.79
C VAL A 491 -23.37 -32.05 -26.61
N GLN A 492 -23.59 -32.90 -25.61
CA GLN A 492 -24.33 -32.53 -24.39
C GLN A 492 -23.66 -31.36 -23.66
N THR A 493 -22.33 -31.39 -23.53
CA THR A 493 -21.59 -30.30 -22.88
C THR A 493 -21.63 -29.01 -23.70
N ALA A 494 -21.59 -29.10 -25.04
CA ALA A 494 -21.69 -27.92 -25.91
C ALA A 494 -23.08 -27.29 -25.82
N ILE A 495 -24.14 -28.09 -25.80
CA ILE A 495 -25.53 -27.63 -25.61
C ILE A 495 -25.68 -26.96 -24.24
N GLU A 496 -25.22 -27.61 -23.16
CA GLU A 496 -25.26 -27.06 -21.80
C GLU A 496 -24.52 -25.73 -21.71
N ALA A 497 -23.31 -25.65 -22.28
CA ALA A 497 -22.51 -24.42 -22.32
C ALA A 497 -23.20 -23.31 -23.12
N PHE A 498 -23.88 -23.64 -24.21
CA PHE A 498 -24.59 -22.68 -25.05
C PHE A 498 -25.81 -22.07 -24.34
N PHE A 499 -26.55 -22.85 -23.56
CA PHE A 499 -27.76 -22.35 -22.89
C PHE A 499 -27.49 -21.71 -21.52
N HIS A 500 -26.50 -22.22 -20.78
CA HIS A 500 -26.40 -21.95 -19.34
C HIS A 500 -25.15 -21.20 -18.89
N ASN A 501 -24.09 -21.10 -19.70
CA ASN A 501 -22.86 -20.43 -19.29
C ASN A 501 -22.87 -18.92 -19.60
N ASP A 502 -23.74 -18.17 -18.93
CA ASP A 502 -23.67 -16.71 -18.87
C ASP A 502 -22.57 -16.20 -17.94
N LEU A 503 -22.45 -14.87 -17.84
CA LEU A 503 -21.49 -14.20 -16.97
C LEU A 503 -21.55 -14.68 -15.51
N TYR A 504 -22.76 -14.92 -14.99
CA TYR A 504 -22.98 -15.35 -13.61
C TYR A 504 -22.54 -16.80 -13.41
N ARG A 505 -22.97 -17.71 -14.29
CA ARG A 505 -22.57 -19.12 -14.24
C ARG A 505 -21.07 -19.31 -14.47
N ALA A 506 -20.48 -18.57 -15.41
CA ALA A 506 -19.04 -18.60 -15.67
C ALA A 506 -18.24 -18.19 -14.42
N THR A 507 -18.67 -17.13 -13.74
CA THR A 507 -18.04 -16.67 -12.48
C THR A 507 -18.18 -17.73 -11.38
N GLN A 508 -19.32 -18.43 -11.27
CA GLN A 508 -19.49 -19.55 -10.34
C GLN A 508 -18.51 -20.70 -10.62
N ILE A 509 -18.39 -21.12 -11.88
CA ILE A 509 -17.47 -22.18 -12.29
C ILE A 509 -16.04 -21.79 -11.94
N PHE A 510 -15.63 -20.56 -12.27
CA PHE A 510 -14.29 -20.07 -11.97
C PHE A 510 -13.98 -20.12 -10.47
N ILE A 511 -14.78 -19.44 -9.63
CA ILE A 511 -14.50 -19.32 -8.19
C ILE A 511 -14.57 -20.68 -7.47
N SER A 512 -15.41 -21.61 -7.96
CA SER A 512 -15.51 -22.96 -7.38
C SER A 512 -14.21 -23.76 -7.49
N ARG A 513 -13.44 -23.54 -8.57
CA ARG A 513 -12.21 -24.25 -8.92
C ARG A 513 -10.93 -23.45 -8.66
N ALA A 514 -11.04 -22.14 -8.45
CA ALA A 514 -9.90 -21.27 -8.19
C ALA A 514 -9.37 -21.39 -6.76
N LYS A 515 -8.04 -21.37 -6.62
CA LYS A 515 -7.29 -21.31 -5.36
C LYS A 515 -6.71 -19.90 -5.19
N GLY A 516 -6.80 -19.39 -3.97
CA GLY A 516 -6.42 -18.02 -3.63
C GLY A 516 -7.55 -17.23 -2.98
N SER A 517 -7.47 -15.91 -3.06
CA SER A 517 -8.43 -14.96 -2.51
C SER A 517 -8.93 -13.99 -3.59
N PHE A 518 -10.23 -13.71 -3.58
CA PHE A 518 -10.95 -13.06 -4.68
C PHE A 518 -11.96 -12.08 -4.13
N GLY A 519 -11.75 -10.81 -4.43
CA GLY A 519 -12.78 -9.79 -4.58
C GLY A 519 -12.84 -9.51 -6.06
N LEU A 520 -13.68 -10.24 -6.80
CA LEU A 520 -13.73 -10.22 -8.26
C LEU A 520 -14.98 -9.46 -8.72
N VAL A 521 -14.81 -8.61 -9.73
CA VAL A 521 -15.89 -7.98 -10.48
C VAL A 521 -15.72 -8.41 -11.92
N THR A 522 -16.79 -8.91 -12.52
CA THR A 522 -16.82 -9.28 -13.94
C THR A 522 -17.90 -8.47 -14.65
N VAL A 523 -17.55 -7.92 -15.81
CA VAL A 523 -18.40 -7.05 -16.62
C VAL A 523 -18.31 -7.49 -18.07
N SER A 524 -19.43 -7.53 -18.79
CA SER A 524 -19.47 -7.96 -20.20
C SER A 524 -20.34 -7.03 -21.04
N THR A 525 -19.96 -6.83 -22.30
CA THR A 525 -20.81 -6.16 -23.30
C THR A 525 -22.07 -6.95 -23.68
N LEU A 526 -22.16 -8.24 -23.31
CA LEU A 526 -23.35 -9.06 -23.50
C LEU A 526 -24.44 -8.81 -22.44
N GLU A 527 -24.08 -8.16 -21.33
CA GLU A 527 -24.96 -7.89 -20.19
C GLU A 527 -25.03 -6.38 -19.93
N GLU A 528 -25.96 -5.67 -20.58
CA GLU A 528 -26.03 -4.21 -20.54
C GLU A 528 -26.67 -3.63 -19.26
N SER A 529 -27.24 -4.49 -18.40
CA SER A 529 -27.97 -4.07 -17.19
C SER A 529 -27.44 -4.67 -15.89
N GLN A 530 -26.42 -5.53 -15.97
CA GLN A 530 -25.96 -6.32 -14.83
C GLN A 530 -24.45 -6.49 -14.83
N LEU A 531 -23.91 -6.75 -13.64
CA LEU A 531 -22.54 -7.23 -13.44
C LEU A 531 -22.52 -8.30 -12.36
N VAL A 532 -21.40 -9.01 -12.24
CA VAL A 532 -21.25 -10.08 -11.24
C VAL A 532 -20.10 -9.75 -10.30
N LEU A 533 -20.37 -9.89 -9.00
CA LEU A 533 -19.46 -9.65 -7.89
C LEU A 533 -19.17 -10.97 -7.20
N ALA A 534 -17.93 -11.26 -6.82
CA ALA A 534 -17.60 -12.46 -6.06
C ALA A 534 -16.63 -12.16 -4.90
N ALA A 535 -16.95 -12.70 -3.72
CA ALA A 535 -16.17 -12.58 -2.50
C ALA A 535 -15.77 -13.97 -1.98
N LYS A 536 -14.49 -14.30 -2.05
CA LYS A 536 -13.87 -15.52 -1.49
C LYS A 536 -12.54 -15.16 -0.85
N GLY A 537 -12.47 -15.08 0.47
CA GLY A 537 -11.28 -14.62 1.19
C GLY A 537 -10.97 -13.12 1.10
N GLN A 538 -11.64 -12.35 0.22
CA GLN A 538 -11.60 -10.89 0.18
C GLN A 538 -13.02 -10.33 0.29
N PRO A 539 -13.22 -9.20 0.98
CA PRO A 539 -14.55 -8.60 1.15
C PRO A 539 -15.04 -7.88 -0.12
N ILE A 540 -16.34 -7.96 -0.36
CA ILE A 540 -17.10 -7.07 -1.24
C ILE A 540 -18.39 -6.68 -0.49
N THR A 541 -18.65 -5.38 -0.46
CA THR A 541 -19.84 -4.77 0.12
C THR A 541 -20.67 -4.14 -0.99
N ILE A 542 -21.99 -4.30 -0.89
CA ILE A 542 -22.98 -3.82 -1.85
C ILE A 542 -23.94 -2.91 -1.10
N GLY A 543 -24.26 -1.77 -1.70
CA GLY A 543 -25.21 -0.81 -1.16
C GLY A 543 -26.25 -0.43 -2.20
N PHE A 544 -27.50 -0.35 -1.77
CA PHE A 544 -28.62 -0.03 -2.64
C PHE A 544 -29.38 1.18 -2.13
N ASN A 545 -29.86 1.99 -3.08
CA ASN A 545 -30.94 2.93 -2.87
C ASN A 545 -32.05 2.63 -3.87
N TRP A 546 -33.04 1.84 -3.44
CA TRP A 546 -34.16 1.44 -4.29
C TRP A 546 -35.05 2.61 -4.70
N GLN A 547 -35.14 3.65 -3.87
CA GLN A 547 -35.96 4.83 -4.16
C GLN A 547 -35.38 5.66 -5.32
N GLN A 548 -34.05 5.81 -5.34
CA GLN A 548 -33.32 6.53 -6.39
C GLN A 548 -32.79 5.61 -7.49
N LYS A 549 -33.11 4.32 -7.42
CA LYS A 549 -32.81 3.27 -8.42
C LYS A 549 -31.31 3.20 -8.78
N TYR A 550 -30.46 3.05 -7.78
CA TYR A 550 -29.04 2.78 -7.98
C TYR A 550 -28.44 1.85 -6.94
N MET A 551 -27.34 1.22 -7.35
CA MET A 551 -26.50 0.31 -6.57
C MET A 551 -25.06 0.77 -6.65
N VAL A 552 -24.35 0.72 -5.52
CA VAL A 552 -22.91 0.93 -5.44
C VAL A 552 -22.26 -0.30 -4.79
N TYR A 553 -21.03 -0.61 -5.16
CA TYR A 553 -20.26 -1.66 -4.51
C TYR A 553 -18.82 -1.22 -4.26
N ALA A 554 -18.20 -1.78 -3.24
CA ALA A 554 -16.77 -1.62 -3.02
C ALA A 554 -16.20 -2.78 -2.22
N SER A 555 -14.89 -3.01 -2.34
CA SER A 555 -14.14 -3.85 -1.41
C SER A 555 -13.95 -3.17 -0.03
N GLU A 556 -14.40 -1.93 0.11
CA GLU A 556 -14.32 -1.09 1.30
C GLU A 556 -15.75 -0.70 1.75
N PRO A 557 -16.28 -1.25 2.86
CA PRO A 557 -17.61 -0.88 3.35
C PRO A 557 -17.77 0.63 3.57
N ALA A 558 -16.72 1.33 4.02
CA ALA A 558 -16.78 2.76 4.25
C ALA A 558 -17.00 3.59 2.97
N ALA A 559 -16.55 3.09 1.81
CA ALA A 559 -16.78 3.75 0.53
C ALA A 559 -18.26 3.70 0.13
N VAL A 560 -18.92 2.57 0.43
CA VAL A 560 -20.37 2.42 0.26
C VAL A 560 -21.13 3.26 1.29
N ASP A 561 -20.76 3.17 2.58
CA ASP A 561 -21.39 3.93 3.65
C ASP A 561 -21.28 5.44 3.39
N ARG A 562 -20.15 5.94 2.90
CA ARG A 562 -19.97 7.37 2.67
C ARG A 562 -20.93 7.94 1.62
N VAL A 563 -21.30 7.14 0.62
CA VAL A 563 -22.28 7.51 -0.41
C VAL A 563 -23.71 7.40 0.12
N LEU A 564 -23.99 6.44 1.00
CA LEU A 564 -25.35 6.05 1.35
C LEU A 564 -25.83 6.50 2.74
N ALA A 565 -24.94 6.80 3.68
CA ALA A 565 -25.28 7.04 5.10
C ALA A 565 -26.25 8.20 5.30
N ASP A 566 -26.15 9.25 4.48
CA ASP A 566 -27.01 10.44 4.56
C ASP A 566 -28.21 10.38 3.61
N VAL A 567 -28.41 9.26 2.90
CA VAL A 567 -29.45 9.11 1.86
C VAL A 567 -30.58 8.20 2.34
N SER A 568 -31.80 8.72 2.37
CA SER A 568 -32.98 7.97 2.82
C SER A 568 -33.26 6.75 1.94
N GLY A 569 -33.70 5.65 2.57
CA GLY A 569 -34.04 4.41 1.87
C GLY A 569 -32.84 3.54 1.51
N SER A 570 -31.63 3.92 1.92
CA SER A 570 -30.42 3.16 1.60
C SER A 570 -30.19 1.98 2.53
N SER A 571 -29.75 0.87 1.95
CA SER A 571 -29.40 -0.36 2.68
C SER A 571 -28.09 -0.94 2.17
N ARG A 572 -27.38 -1.65 3.04
CA ARG A 572 -26.10 -2.29 2.72
C ARG A 572 -26.14 -3.79 3.00
N LEU A 573 -25.44 -4.57 2.19
CA LEU A 573 -25.22 -6.01 2.37
C LEU A 573 -23.75 -6.32 2.08
N ASP A 574 -23.08 -7.02 2.99
CA ASP A 574 -21.73 -7.52 2.74
C ASP A 574 -21.79 -8.98 2.31
N LEU A 575 -21.06 -9.34 1.26
CA LEU A 575 -20.91 -10.72 0.83
C LEU A 575 -20.04 -11.48 1.83
N ASN A 576 -20.33 -12.77 2.04
CA ASN A 576 -19.58 -13.62 2.97
C ASN A 576 -18.33 -14.23 2.30
N PRO A 577 -17.12 -13.71 2.58
CA PRO A 577 -15.91 -14.19 1.93
C PRO A 577 -15.52 -15.62 2.34
N GLN A 578 -15.96 -16.10 3.51
CA GLN A 578 -15.67 -17.47 3.96
C GLN A 578 -16.59 -18.49 3.28
N ALA A 579 -17.81 -18.08 2.95
CA ALA A 579 -18.76 -18.94 2.24
C ALA A 579 -18.52 -18.97 0.72
N GLY A 580 -17.67 -18.07 0.20
CA GLY A 580 -17.43 -17.92 -1.24
C GLY A 580 -18.71 -17.48 -1.94
N GLU A 581 -19.20 -16.29 -1.63
CA GLU A 581 -20.45 -15.78 -2.18
C GLU A 581 -20.24 -15.04 -3.50
N ILE A 582 -21.17 -15.25 -4.43
CA ILE A 582 -21.16 -14.64 -5.77
C ILE A 582 -22.53 -13.99 -5.97
N ALA A 583 -22.56 -12.71 -6.28
CA ALA A 583 -23.76 -11.92 -6.46
C ALA A 583 -23.88 -11.43 -7.91
N GLN A 584 -25.00 -11.74 -8.55
CA GLN A 584 -25.46 -11.07 -9.76
C GLN A 584 -26.29 -9.86 -9.34
N VAL A 585 -25.94 -8.67 -9.85
CA VAL A 585 -26.54 -7.41 -9.39
C VAL A 585 -26.96 -6.53 -10.57
N SER A 586 -28.10 -5.85 -10.40
CA SER A 586 -28.59 -4.78 -11.27
C SER A 586 -28.77 -3.48 -10.45
N ALA A 587 -29.40 -2.46 -11.03
CA ALA A 587 -29.80 -1.27 -10.28
C ALA A 587 -30.92 -1.53 -9.25
N GLU A 588 -31.69 -2.60 -9.44
CA GLU A 588 -32.95 -2.88 -8.73
C GLU A 588 -33.00 -4.27 -8.07
N ASP A 589 -32.12 -5.20 -8.47
CA ASP A 589 -32.17 -6.60 -8.04
C ASP A 589 -30.80 -7.15 -7.65
N ILE A 590 -30.83 -8.19 -6.81
CA ILE A 590 -29.66 -8.96 -6.40
C ILE A 590 -30.00 -10.44 -6.19
N THR A 591 -29.18 -11.31 -6.79
CA THR A 591 -29.22 -12.77 -6.58
C THR A 591 -27.87 -13.22 -6.07
N ILE A 592 -27.83 -14.01 -4.98
CA ILE A 592 -26.58 -14.45 -4.34
C ILE A 592 -26.47 -15.97 -4.32
N TYR A 593 -25.42 -16.51 -4.91
CA TYR A 593 -25.01 -17.90 -4.80
C TYR A 593 -23.98 -18.10 -3.69
N SER A 594 -24.13 -19.16 -2.89
CA SER A 594 -23.16 -19.54 -1.87
C SER A 594 -22.43 -20.83 -2.27
N LEU A 595 -21.12 -20.77 -2.48
CA LEU A 595 -20.30 -21.97 -2.76
C LEU A 595 -20.34 -22.97 -1.59
N LYS A 596 -20.37 -22.50 -0.35
CA LYS A 596 -20.49 -23.37 0.82
C LYS A 596 -21.81 -24.16 0.84
N LYS A 597 -22.91 -23.56 0.40
CA LYS A 597 -24.24 -24.21 0.37
C LYS A 597 -24.57 -24.86 -0.99
N GLN A 598 -23.79 -24.54 -2.03
CA GLN A 598 -23.99 -24.99 -3.42
C GLN A 598 -25.40 -24.65 -3.96
N ARG A 599 -25.91 -23.47 -3.64
CA ARG A 599 -27.21 -22.97 -4.12
C ARG A 599 -27.31 -21.45 -3.97
N GLU A 600 -28.31 -20.89 -4.65
CA GLU A 600 -28.77 -19.53 -4.42
C GLU A 600 -29.42 -19.39 -3.03
N LEU A 601 -29.20 -18.24 -2.41
CA LEU A 601 -29.77 -17.87 -1.13
C LEU A 601 -31.20 -17.37 -1.33
N LYS A 602 -32.11 -17.80 -0.45
CA LYS A 602 -33.50 -17.35 -0.47
C LYS A 602 -33.59 -15.90 0.00
N ALA A 603 -34.60 -15.16 -0.45
CA ALA A 603 -34.86 -13.79 0.02
C ALA A 603 -34.92 -13.70 1.56
N SER A 604 -35.58 -14.66 2.22
CA SER A 604 -35.63 -14.76 3.69
C SER A 604 -34.27 -14.95 4.38
N GLU A 605 -33.27 -15.51 3.68
CA GLU A 605 -31.89 -15.62 4.18
C GLU A 605 -31.11 -14.30 4.03
N LEU A 606 -31.54 -13.43 3.11
CA LEU A 606 -30.96 -12.11 2.86
C LEU A 606 -31.63 -11.02 3.70
N GLU A 607 -32.92 -11.13 4.00
CA GLU A 607 -33.70 -10.18 4.82
C GLU A 607 -32.98 -9.79 6.11
N ASN A 608 -32.44 -10.77 6.84
CA ASN A 608 -31.74 -10.55 8.11
C ASN A 608 -30.29 -10.05 7.96
N ARG A 609 -29.77 -9.94 6.74
CA ARG A 609 -28.41 -9.46 6.43
C ARG A 609 -28.37 -8.02 5.94
N TRP A 610 -29.53 -7.42 5.67
CA TRP A 610 -29.61 -6.04 5.22
C TRP A 610 -29.41 -5.07 6.38
N ILE A 611 -28.40 -4.23 6.25
CA ILE A 611 -28.11 -3.15 7.19
C ILE A 611 -28.80 -1.89 6.68
N SER A 612 -29.86 -1.45 7.37
CA SER A 612 -30.48 -0.15 7.09
C SER A 612 -29.53 0.98 7.47
N LEU A 613 -29.16 1.83 6.51
CA LEU A 613 -28.25 2.95 6.74
C LEU A 613 -28.94 4.19 7.38
N LYS A 614 -30.23 4.08 7.70
CA LYS A 614 -31.00 5.13 8.39
C LYS A 614 -31.26 4.84 9.87
N HIS A 615 -31.40 3.56 10.25
CA HIS A 615 -31.95 3.16 11.56
C HIS A 615 -31.07 2.17 12.35
N HIS A 616 -29.83 1.91 11.92
CA HIS A 616 -28.98 0.94 12.64
C HIS A 616 -28.42 1.52 13.96
N PRO A 617 -28.54 0.80 15.10
CA PRO A 617 -28.10 1.27 16.43
C PRO A 617 -26.61 1.64 16.51
N HIS A 618 -25.81 1.13 15.58
CA HIS A 618 -24.37 1.32 15.54
C HIS A 618 -23.87 2.39 14.55
N LEU A 619 -24.75 2.94 13.71
CA LEU A 619 -24.38 4.03 12.77
C LEU A 619 -23.96 5.34 13.44
N PRO A 620 -24.48 5.75 14.62
CA PRO A 620 -23.97 6.94 15.30
C PRO A 620 -22.47 6.88 15.64
N TYR A 621 -21.87 5.68 15.61
CA TYR A 621 -20.43 5.47 15.80
C TYR A 621 -19.63 5.48 14.49
N VAL A 622 -20.31 5.43 13.33
CA VAL A 622 -19.70 5.60 12.00
C VAL A 622 -19.57 7.09 11.74
N LYS A 623 -18.41 7.64 12.12
CA LYS A 623 -18.10 9.06 11.97
C LYS A 623 -17.08 9.28 10.85
N PHE A 624 -17.41 10.15 9.91
CA PHE A 624 -16.48 10.68 8.92
C PHE A 624 -15.96 12.05 9.37
N SER A 625 -14.76 12.42 8.93
CA SER A 625 -14.23 13.77 9.18
C SER A 625 -15.10 14.82 8.48
N GLU A 626 -15.65 15.76 9.26
CA GLU A 626 -16.57 16.83 8.80
C GLU A 626 -15.89 17.90 7.92
N SER A 627 -14.56 18.01 7.92
CA SER A 627 -13.86 19.07 7.20
C SER A 627 -13.24 18.59 5.89
N GLU A 628 -13.56 19.29 4.79
CA GLU A 628 -12.73 19.36 3.59
C GLU A 628 -11.58 20.39 3.79
N ASN A 629 -11.02 20.48 5.00
CA ASN A 629 -9.90 21.39 5.26
C ASN A 629 -8.70 21.03 4.38
N GLN A 630 -8.00 22.05 3.87
CA GLN A 630 -6.76 21.88 3.09
C GLN A 630 -5.65 21.14 3.86
N ASP A 631 -5.72 21.09 5.20
CA ASP A 631 -4.75 20.43 6.09
C ASP A 631 -5.44 19.40 7.00
N PRO A 632 -5.49 18.12 6.57
CA PRO A 632 -6.09 17.04 7.35
C PRO A 632 -5.41 16.79 8.70
N VAL A 633 -4.10 17.03 8.82
CA VAL A 633 -3.36 16.83 10.08
C VAL A 633 -3.74 17.90 11.10
N GLU A 634 -3.88 19.16 10.67
CA GLU A 634 -4.38 20.24 11.52
C GLU A 634 -5.82 19.98 11.97
N SER A 635 -6.68 19.55 11.04
CA SER A 635 -8.07 19.18 11.37
C SER A 635 -8.12 18.08 12.43
N ASP A 636 -7.29 17.04 12.28
CA ASP A 636 -7.21 15.96 13.25
C ASP A 636 -6.73 16.47 14.61
N LEU A 637 -5.67 17.27 14.65
CA LEU A 637 -5.17 17.90 15.89
C LEU A 637 -6.24 18.73 16.59
N GLN A 638 -6.94 19.61 15.85
CA GLN A 638 -8.00 20.46 16.41
C GLN A 638 -9.20 19.65 16.90
N SER A 639 -9.42 18.44 16.37
CA SER A 639 -10.51 17.57 16.82
C SER A 639 -10.22 16.81 18.11
N ILE A 640 -8.95 16.73 18.55
CA ILE A 640 -8.54 15.97 19.76
C ILE A 640 -9.37 16.37 20.99
N PRO A 641 -9.48 17.65 21.39
CA PRO A 641 -10.21 18.01 22.62
C PRO A 641 -11.70 17.62 22.57
N ARG A 642 -12.32 17.68 21.38
CA ARG A 642 -13.72 17.25 21.17
C ARG A 642 -13.84 15.74 21.35
N VAL A 643 -13.02 14.98 20.64
CA VAL A 643 -13.06 13.50 20.68
C VAL A 643 -12.79 12.98 22.09
N LEU A 644 -11.79 13.53 22.81
CA LEU A 644 -11.53 13.10 24.19
C LEU A 644 -12.68 13.42 25.15
N ALA A 645 -13.38 14.56 24.95
CA ALA A 645 -14.57 14.89 25.73
C ALA A 645 -15.76 13.96 25.41
N GLU A 646 -15.93 13.58 24.14
CA GLU A 646 -16.92 12.58 23.72
C GLU A 646 -16.63 11.20 24.32
N ILE A 647 -15.38 10.77 24.36
CA ILE A 647 -14.97 9.54 25.04
C ILE A 647 -15.36 9.62 26.52
N LYS A 648 -14.97 10.67 27.24
CA LYS A 648 -15.34 10.86 28.65
C LYS A 648 -16.86 10.75 28.85
N THR A 649 -17.65 11.41 28.00
CA THR A 649 -19.11 11.38 28.07
C THR A 649 -19.66 9.97 27.80
N SER A 650 -19.09 9.25 26.83
CA SER A 650 -19.44 7.86 26.52
C SER A 650 -19.21 6.94 27.72
N TRP A 651 -18.10 7.11 28.44
CA TRP A 651 -17.78 6.32 29.65
C TRP A 651 -18.61 6.70 30.89
N GLN A 652 -19.28 7.85 30.88
CA GLN A 652 -20.27 8.22 31.90
C GLN A 652 -21.66 7.62 31.62
N ASN A 653 -21.96 7.34 30.35
CA ASN A 653 -23.23 6.74 29.96
C ASN A 653 -23.20 5.21 30.11
N SER A 654 -23.97 4.66 31.05
CA SER A 654 -24.07 3.21 31.29
C SER A 654 -24.60 2.42 30.08
N THR A 655 -25.32 3.06 29.16
CA THR A 655 -25.85 2.41 27.95
C THR A 655 -24.88 2.48 26.77
N SER A 656 -23.68 3.04 26.93
CA SER A 656 -22.70 3.09 25.85
C SER A 656 -22.06 1.72 25.62
N LEU A 657 -21.66 1.45 24.37
CA LEU A 657 -20.96 0.20 24.02
C LEU A 657 -19.66 0.01 24.82
N ASN A 658 -18.96 1.10 25.10
CA ASN A 658 -17.75 1.08 25.93
C ASN A 658 -18.06 0.59 27.34
N ARG A 659 -19.13 1.13 27.95
CA ARG A 659 -19.52 0.76 29.30
C ARG A 659 -20.03 -0.65 29.40
N GLN A 660 -20.91 -1.05 28.50
CA GLN A 660 -21.44 -2.41 28.47
C GLN A 660 -20.34 -3.44 28.21
N SER A 661 -19.39 -3.16 27.32
CA SER A 661 -18.25 -4.06 27.06
C SER A 661 -17.29 -4.11 28.25
N ALA A 662 -17.08 -2.99 28.94
CA ALA A 662 -16.27 -2.94 30.13
C ALA A 662 -16.93 -3.72 31.29
N ASP A 663 -18.24 -3.62 31.46
CA ASP A 663 -19.01 -4.37 32.47
C ASP A 663 -18.88 -5.88 32.25
N TYR A 664 -18.95 -6.32 31.00
CA TYR A 664 -18.74 -7.73 30.66
C TYR A 664 -17.29 -8.18 30.95
N LEU A 665 -16.30 -7.37 30.61
CA LEU A 665 -14.90 -7.66 30.95
C LEU A 665 -14.67 -7.72 32.48
N VAL A 666 -15.27 -6.80 33.24
CA VAL A 666 -15.23 -6.80 34.72
C VAL A 666 -15.84 -8.09 35.26
N HIS A 667 -16.96 -8.54 34.72
CA HIS A 667 -17.60 -9.78 35.13
C HIS A 667 -16.65 -10.98 34.94
N LEU A 668 -16.05 -11.13 33.75
CA LEU A 668 -15.11 -12.22 33.45
C LEU A 668 -13.87 -12.18 34.36
N LEU A 669 -13.32 -10.99 34.60
CA LEU A 669 -12.18 -10.82 35.50
C LEU A 669 -12.56 -11.11 36.96
N THR A 670 -13.78 -10.75 37.40
CA THR A 670 -14.28 -11.01 38.76
C THR A 670 -14.41 -12.51 39.01
N GLU A 671 -14.97 -13.27 38.06
CA GLU A 671 -15.01 -14.74 38.15
C GLU A 671 -13.59 -15.33 38.28
N LYS A 672 -12.63 -14.73 37.58
CA LYS A 672 -11.24 -15.18 37.57
C LYS A 672 -10.53 -14.87 38.89
N VAL A 673 -10.79 -13.71 39.52
CA VAL A 673 -10.32 -13.39 40.87
C VAL A 673 -10.85 -14.41 41.87
N GLN A 674 -12.15 -14.69 41.86
CA GLN A 674 -12.76 -15.65 42.79
C GLN A 674 -12.12 -17.04 42.68
N ARG A 675 -11.87 -17.52 41.45
CA ARG A 675 -11.17 -18.79 41.21
C ARG A 675 -9.72 -18.74 41.71
N PHE A 676 -9.04 -17.60 41.54
CA PHE A 676 -7.67 -17.39 42.01
C PHE A 676 -7.60 -17.41 43.54
N GLU A 677 -8.44 -16.65 44.23
CA GLU A 677 -8.51 -16.60 45.70
C GLU A 677 -8.86 -17.97 46.30
N GLN A 678 -9.85 -18.68 45.74
CA GLN A 678 -10.18 -20.05 46.16
C GLN A 678 -9.00 -21.01 46.01
N LYS A 679 -8.24 -20.90 44.91
CA LYS A 679 -7.04 -21.70 44.70
C LYS A 679 -5.95 -21.34 45.71
N GLN A 680 -5.75 -20.06 45.97
CA GLN A 680 -4.77 -19.56 46.94
C GLN A 680 -5.10 -20.05 48.36
N GLN A 681 -6.38 -20.00 48.77
CA GLN A 681 -6.84 -20.54 50.05
C GLN A 681 -6.61 -22.05 50.17
N LYS A 682 -6.91 -22.82 49.12
CA LYS A 682 -6.63 -24.27 49.09
C LYS A 682 -5.14 -24.58 49.18
N MET A 683 -4.29 -23.80 48.50
CA MET A 683 -2.83 -23.94 48.56
C MET A 683 -2.26 -23.53 49.91
N PHE A 684 -2.83 -22.50 50.54
CA PHE A 684 -2.53 -22.09 51.91
C PHE A 684 -2.84 -23.21 52.91
N GLN A 685 -4.04 -23.79 52.83
CA GLN A 685 -4.45 -24.94 53.66
C GLN A 685 -3.57 -26.18 53.45
N ALA A 686 -2.99 -26.34 52.24
CA ALA A 686 -2.08 -27.44 51.92
C ALA A 686 -0.60 -27.16 52.26
N GLY A 687 -0.25 -26.01 52.84
CA GLY A 687 1.13 -25.66 53.20
C GLY A 687 2.06 -25.37 51.99
N LEU A 688 1.50 -25.14 50.80
CA LEU A 688 2.24 -25.00 49.52
C LEU A 688 2.43 -23.53 49.08
N MET A 689 2.44 -22.58 50.02
CA MET A 689 2.54 -21.14 49.74
C MET A 689 3.77 -20.74 48.91
N SER A 690 4.90 -21.42 49.07
CA SER A 690 6.14 -21.15 48.33
C SER A 690 6.07 -21.52 46.83
N GLN A 691 4.98 -22.16 46.39
CA GLN A 691 4.75 -22.59 45.00
C GLN A 691 3.68 -21.79 44.27
N ILE A 692 3.26 -20.62 44.77
CA ILE A 692 2.44 -19.66 43.98
C ILE A 692 3.32 -19.06 42.88
N ARG A 693 3.70 -19.89 41.90
CA ARG A 693 4.25 -19.42 40.64
C ARG A 693 3.09 -18.86 39.81
N PRO A 694 3.30 -17.76 39.07
CA PRO A 694 2.36 -17.40 38.01
C PRO A 694 2.19 -18.62 37.11
N THR A 695 0.95 -19.08 36.97
CA THR A 695 0.64 -20.15 36.01
C THR A 695 1.13 -19.71 34.64
N PRO A 696 1.76 -20.59 33.83
CA PRO A 696 2.30 -20.22 32.52
C PRO A 696 1.22 -19.77 31.53
N THR A 697 -0.05 -19.91 31.89
CA THR A 697 -1.21 -19.56 31.08
C THR A 697 -1.39 -18.05 31.02
N VAL A 698 -1.61 -17.52 29.83
CA VAL A 698 -1.88 -16.09 29.61
C VAL A 698 -3.31 -15.78 30.05
N ASP A 699 -3.46 -14.71 30.83
CA ASP A 699 -4.77 -14.26 31.31
C ASP A 699 -5.42 -13.27 30.36
N LEU A 700 -4.62 -12.34 29.84
CA LEU A 700 -5.02 -11.36 28.84
C LEU A 700 -3.94 -11.25 27.78
N LEU A 701 -4.26 -11.61 26.54
CA LEU A 701 -3.43 -11.34 25.36
C LEU A 701 -3.89 -10.04 24.71
N ILE A 702 -2.97 -9.11 24.47
CA ILE A 702 -3.23 -7.88 23.73
C ILE A 702 -2.48 -7.94 22.41
N THR A 703 -3.17 -7.66 21.31
CA THR A 703 -2.59 -7.77 19.97
C THR A 703 -3.05 -6.65 19.05
N GLY A 704 -2.21 -6.32 18.07
CA GLY A 704 -2.40 -5.24 17.11
C GLY A 704 -1.12 -5.04 16.31
N GLU A 705 -1.06 -3.95 15.55
CA GLU A 705 0.12 -3.57 14.74
C GLU A 705 0.47 -2.09 14.92
N GLU A 706 1.75 -1.76 14.76
CA GLU A 706 2.32 -0.41 14.89
C GLU A 706 1.75 0.36 16.11
N ASN A 707 1.13 1.53 15.85
CA ASN A 707 0.51 2.39 16.85
C ASN A 707 -0.45 1.65 17.79
N SER A 708 -1.21 0.68 17.25
CA SER A 708 -2.18 -0.08 18.04
C SER A 708 -1.48 -1.03 19.01
N LEU A 709 -0.38 -1.63 18.58
CA LEU A 709 0.45 -2.50 19.43
C LEU A 709 1.17 -1.68 20.51
N TRP A 710 1.83 -0.58 20.16
CA TRP A 710 2.59 0.23 21.13
C TRP A 710 1.71 0.84 22.23
N LEU A 711 0.47 1.23 21.87
CA LEU A 711 -0.54 1.63 22.87
C LEU A 711 -0.98 0.44 23.73
N GLY A 712 -1.16 -0.73 23.12
CA GLY A 712 -1.47 -1.98 23.84
C GLY A 712 -0.37 -2.39 24.82
N GLU A 713 0.91 -2.25 24.45
CA GLU A 713 2.07 -2.48 25.30
C GLU A 713 2.08 -1.54 26.51
N ARG A 714 1.82 -0.24 26.30
CA ARG A 714 1.70 0.72 27.40
C ARG A 714 0.52 0.39 28.31
N PHE A 715 -0.63 0.02 27.75
CA PHE A 715 -1.80 -0.38 28.53
C PHE A 715 -1.53 -1.66 29.34
N ALA A 716 -0.83 -2.65 28.77
CA ALA A 716 -0.40 -3.84 29.51
C ALA A 716 0.55 -3.50 30.67
N GLN A 717 1.47 -2.56 30.48
CA GLN A 717 2.34 -2.07 31.56
C GLN A 717 1.53 -1.39 32.68
N ASN A 718 0.54 -0.57 32.32
CA ASN A 718 -0.37 0.05 33.29
C ASN A 718 -1.22 -1.01 34.03
N LEU A 719 -1.75 -2.01 33.32
CA LEU A 719 -2.47 -3.12 33.94
C LEU A 719 -1.60 -3.89 34.92
N LYS A 720 -0.33 -4.16 34.59
CA LYS A 720 0.61 -4.81 35.53
C LYS A 720 0.96 -3.93 36.73
N THR A 721 0.95 -2.62 36.55
CA THR A 721 1.14 -1.66 37.65
C THR A 721 -0.05 -1.72 38.60
N VAL A 722 -1.28 -1.84 38.10
CA VAL A 722 -2.51 -1.91 38.92
C VAL A 722 -2.78 -3.31 39.47
N PHE A 723 -2.53 -4.36 38.67
CA PHE A 723 -2.81 -5.77 38.93
C PHE A 723 -1.55 -6.62 38.71
N PRO A 724 -0.58 -6.63 39.64
CA PRO A 724 0.71 -7.29 39.47
C PRO A 724 0.62 -8.81 39.24
N LEU A 725 -0.45 -9.45 39.71
CA LEU A 725 -0.66 -10.90 39.56
C LEU A 725 -1.46 -11.28 38.31
N LEU A 726 -1.89 -10.30 37.49
CA LEU A 726 -2.58 -10.55 36.22
C LEU A 726 -1.55 -10.82 35.11
N ASN A 727 -1.56 -12.02 34.52
CA ASN A 727 -0.61 -12.37 33.47
C ASN A 727 -1.02 -11.78 32.11
N VAL A 728 -0.58 -10.54 31.83
CA VAL A 728 -0.83 -9.83 30.58
C VAL A 728 0.36 -9.97 29.61
N VAL A 729 0.07 -10.38 28.37
CA VAL A 729 1.05 -10.56 27.30
C VAL A 729 0.67 -9.73 26.07
N THR A 730 1.66 -9.15 25.40
CA THR A 730 1.48 -8.32 24.19
C THR A 730 2.27 -8.91 23.05
N ILE A 731 1.63 -9.18 21.90
CA ILE A 731 2.25 -9.81 20.72
C ILE A 731 1.67 -9.16 19.46
N SER A 732 2.51 -8.87 18.46
CA SER A 732 2.04 -8.36 17.16
C SER A 732 1.08 -9.35 16.48
N ALA A 733 0.09 -8.86 15.73
CA ALA A 733 -0.89 -9.74 15.10
C ALA A 733 -0.24 -10.72 14.11
N ASN A 734 0.77 -10.27 13.36
CA ASN A 734 1.58 -11.14 12.49
C ASN A 734 2.26 -12.28 13.26
N GLU A 735 2.89 -11.99 14.40
CA GLU A 735 3.55 -13.01 15.20
C GLU A 735 2.54 -13.98 15.84
N VAL A 736 1.35 -13.50 16.23
CA VAL A 736 0.24 -14.37 16.67
C VAL A 736 -0.14 -15.37 15.58
N LEU A 737 -0.33 -14.93 14.34
CA LEU A 737 -0.66 -15.81 13.22
C LEU A 737 0.45 -16.82 12.94
N GLN A 738 1.72 -16.38 13.02
CA GLN A 738 2.88 -17.25 12.84
C GLN A 738 2.90 -18.35 13.91
N GLN A 739 2.72 -18.00 15.19
CA GLN A 739 2.69 -18.98 16.28
C GLN A 739 1.48 -19.92 16.18
N LEU A 740 0.30 -19.41 15.79
CA LEU A 740 -0.90 -20.23 15.54
C LEU A 740 -0.70 -21.24 14.41
N SER A 741 0.00 -20.85 13.34
CA SER A 741 0.30 -21.74 12.20
C SER A 741 1.20 -22.92 12.59
N GLN A 742 2.12 -22.68 13.53
CA GLN A 742 3.07 -23.69 14.00
C GLN A 742 2.45 -24.56 15.11
N ASN A 743 2.02 -23.95 16.22
CA ASN A 743 1.47 -24.65 17.39
C ASN A 743 0.75 -23.68 18.35
N LEU A 744 -0.57 -23.87 18.51
CA LEU A 744 -1.42 -23.09 19.42
C LEU A 744 -0.92 -23.06 20.88
N ASN A 745 -0.20 -24.10 21.35
CA ASN A 745 0.34 -24.14 22.71
C ASN A 745 1.47 -23.12 22.96
N GLN A 746 2.09 -22.55 21.93
CA GLN A 746 3.15 -21.54 22.08
C GLN A 746 2.61 -20.25 22.71
N LEU A 747 1.35 -19.90 22.44
CA LEU A 747 0.68 -18.73 23.00
C LEU A 747 0.22 -18.93 24.45
N CYS A 748 0.30 -20.16 24.98
CA CYS A 748 -0.17 -20.51 26.33
C CYS A 748 -1.62 -20.08 26.64
N LEU A 749 -2.50 -20.09 25.62
CA LEU A 749 -3.92 -19.73 25.74
C LEU A 749 -4.78 -20.93 26.14
N ASN A 750 -5.86 -20.66 26.89
CA ASN A 750 -6.87 -21.65 27.25
C ASN A 750 -8.27 -21.01 27.39
N LYS A 751 -9.26 -21.80 27.80
CA LYS A 751 -10.65 -21.38 28.00
C LYS A 751 -10.88 -20.25 29.02
N ASN A 752 -9.86 -19.87 29.79
CA ASN A 752 -9.89 -18.75 30.73
C ASN A 752 -9.07 -17.55 30.25
N SER A 753 -8.44 -17.65 29.08
CA SER A 753 -7.66 -16.58 28.46
C SER A 753 -8.58 -15.61 27.74
N LEU A 754 -8.37 -14.32 27.96
CA LEU A 754 -9.05 -13.23 27.29
C LEU A 754 -8.14 -12.64 26.22
N VAL A 755 -8.71 -12.12 25.14
CA VAL A 755 -7.97 -11.43 24.07
C VAL A 755 -8.52 -10.04 23.86
N LEU A 756 -7.65 -9.04 23.72
CA LEU A 756 -7.99 -7.68 23.29
C LEU A 756 -7.24 -7.38 21.98
N ALA A 757 -7.97 -7.34 20.87
CA ALA A 757 -7.45 -6.92 19.58
C ALA A 757 -7.67 -5.41 19.38
N ILE A 758 -6.58 -4.66 19.12
CA ILE A 758 -6.61 -3.21 18.92
C ILE A 758 -6.37 -2.92 17.44
N THR A 759 -7.35 -2.29 16.78
CA THR A 759 -7.26 -1.94 15.36
C THR A 759 -8.01 -0.65 15.08
N GLN A 760 -7.34 0.39 14.57
CA GLN A 760 -8.02 1.65 14.29
C GLN A 760 -9.00 1.56 13.11
N SER A 761 -8.58 0.92 12.02
CA SER A 761 -9.36 0.88 10.76
C SER A 761 -10.33 -0.29 10.68
N GLY A 762 -10.13 -1.33 11.49
CA GLY A 762 -10.83 -2.60 11.31
C GLY A 762 -10.43 -3.38 10.05
N GLN A 763 -9.31 -3.00 9.42
CA GLN A 763 -8.91 -3.51 8.10
C GLN A 763 -7.43 -3.92 8.03
N THR A 764 -6.67 -3.69 9.10
CA THR A 764 -5.30 -4.21 9.20
C THR A 764 -5.33 -5.72 9.03
N PHE A 765 -4.80 -6.21 7.92
CA PHE A 765 -5.03 -7.57 7.44
C PHE A 765 -4.67 -8.63 8.50
N SER A 766 -3.48 -8.52 9.09
CA SER A 766 -3.02 -9.43 10.15
C SER A 766 -3.94 -9.39 11.37
N THR A 767 -4.38 -8.21 11.81
CA THR A 767 -5.24 -8.07 12.99
C THR A 767 -6.65 -8.61 12.73
N VAL A 768 -7.21 -8.39 11.53
CA VAL A 768 -8.52 -8.95 11.15
C VAL A 768 -8.45 -10.47 11.07
N GLN A 769 -7.40 -11.05 10.50
CA GLN A 769 -7.21 -12.51 10.49
C GLN A 769 -7.09 -13.09 11.90
N VAL A 770 -6.42 -12.39 12.82
CA VAL A 770 -6.36 -12.79 14.23
C VAL A 770 -7.74 -12.72 14.88
N ILE A 771 -8.50 -11.66 14.62
CA ILE A 771 -9.89 -11.52 15.09
C ILE A 771 -10.74 -12.69 14.61
N ASP A 772 -10.77 -12.96 13.31
CA ASP A 772 -11.56 -14.06 12.72
C ASP A 772 -11.15 -15.43 13.28
N THR A 773 -9.84 -15.65 13.44
CA THR A 773 -9.32 -16.91 13.97
C THR A 773 -9.68 -17.09 15.44
N PHE A 774 -9.58 -16.03 16.25
CA PHE A 774 -9.89 -16.08 17.67
C PHE A 774 -11.39 -16.12 17.95
N ASP A 775 -12.22 -15.45 17.16
CA ASP A 775 -13.68 -15.54 17.25
C ASP A 775 -14.12 -17.01 17.08
N HIS A 776 -13.57 -17.69 16.06
CA HIS A 776 -13.83 -19.11 15.84
C HIS A 776 -13.28 -20.01 16.97
N LEU A 777 -12.15 -19.68 17.57
CA LEU A 777 -11.60 -20.43 18.70
C LEU A 777 -12.40 -20.20 20.01
N CYS A 778 -13.04 -19.05 20.16
CA CYS A 778 -13.98 -18.77 21.24
C CYS A 778 -15.26 -19.60 21.07
N ASP A 779 -15.82 -19.67 19.85
CA ASP A 779 -17.00 -20.51 19.54
C ASP A 779 -16.78 -21.99 19.86
N GLN A 780 -15.54 -22.46 19.75
CA GLN A 780 -15.15 -23.84 20.07
C GLN A 780 -14.78 -24.07 21.55
N GLY A 781 -14.81 -23.01 22.38
CA GLY A 781 -14.41 -23.06 23.78
C GLY A 781 -12.92 -23.36 24.00
N VAL A 782 -12.06 -23.04 23.02
CA VAL A 782 -10.61 -23.20 23.12
C VAL A 782 -9.99 -22.02 23.88
N ILE A 783 -10.49 -20.82 23.60
CA ILE A 783 -10.14 -19.55 24.26
C ILE A 783 -11.38 -19.06 25.02
N GLY A 784 -11.19 -18.25 26.06
CA GLY A 784 -12.29 -17.71 26.86
C GLY A 784 -13.13 -16.69 26.12
N GLU A 785 -12.54 -15.55 25.75
CA GLU A 785 -13.30 -14.47 25.12
C GLU A 785 -12.42 -13.51 24.29
N LEU A 786 -13.02 -12.89 23.26
CA LEU A 786 -12.38 -11.87 22.40
C LEU A 786 -13.07 -10.51 22.54
N PHE A 787 -12.27 -9.47 22.76
CA PHE A 787 -12.66 -8.06 22.75
C PHE A 787 -11.94 -7.31 21.62
N ILE A 788 -12.60 -6.30 21.06
CA ILE A 788 -12.03 -5.43 20.03
C ILE A 788 -12.06 -3.98 20.49
N LEU A 789 -10.97 -3.25 20.27
CA LEU A 789 -10.95 -1.78 20.32
C LEU A 789 -10.76 -1.25 18.91
N THR A 790 -11.76 -0.49 18.41
CA THR A 790 -11.72 0.15 17.09
C THR A 790 -12.09 1.62 17.10
N GLY A 791 -11.63 2.37 16.10
CA GLY A 791 -12.10 3.72 15.82
C GLY A 791 -13.10 3.79 14.66
N GLU A 792 -13.20 2.72 13.87
CA GLU A 792 -14.15 2.59 12.76
C GLU A 792 -14.94 1.28 12.89
N LEU A 793 -16.25 1.39 13.03
CA LEU A 793 -17.14 0.25 13.27
C LEU A 793 -17.74 -0.32 11.99
N SER A 794 -17.73 0.42 10.88
CA SER A 794 -18.33 0.00 9.61
C SER A 794 -17.81 -1.35 9.14
N SER A 795 -16.51 -1.60 9.33
CA SER A 795 -15.83 -2.86 8.97
C SER A 795 -16.27 -4.06 9.83
N PHE A 796 -16.89 -3.82 10.99
CA PHE A 796 -17.38 -4.86 11.90
C PHE A 796 -18.90 -4.88 12.06
N ILE A 797 -19.64 -4.05 11.32
CA ILE A 797 -21.09 -3.94 11.55
C ILE A 797 -21.82 -5.26 11.26
N ASN A 798 -21.36 -6.06 10.30
CA ASN A 798 -21.96 -7.36 9.99
C ASN A 798 -21.59 -8.47 10.98
N SER A 799 -20.43 -8.38 11.64
CA SER A 799 -20.10 -9.26 12.76
C SER A 799 -20.95 -8.96 14.02
N THR A 800 -21.83 -7.95 13.95
CA THR A 800 -22.80 -7.62 15.01
C THR A 800 -24.16 -8.31 14.90
N GLN A 801 -24.53 -8.91 13.75
CA GLN A 801 -25.92 -9.29 13.44
C GLN A 801 -26.33 -10.78 13.60
N GLY A 802 -25.50 -11.65 14.20
CA GLY A 802 -26.02 -12.97 14.66
C GLY A 802 -25.84 -14.16 13.70
N ASN A 803 -24.70 -14.86 13.82
CA ASN A 803 -24.53 -16.33 13.77
C ASN A 803 -23.04 -16.74 13.76
N GLY A 804 -22.20 -16.03 14.53
CA GLY A 804 -20.74 -16.23 14.61
C GLY A 804 -19.95 -14.95 14.30
N GLY A 805 -20.22 -13.87 15.03
CA GLY A 805 -19.47 -12.62 14.90
C GLY A 805 -19.30 -11.94 16.26
N VAL A 806 -18.30 -11.07 16.36
CA VAL A 806 -17.78 -10.48 17.61
C VAL A 806 -18.80 -9.69 18.45
N THR A 807 -20.02 -9.46 17.94
CA THR A 807 -21.15 -8.87 18.68
C THR A 807 -22.48 -9.62 18.54
N ALA A 808 -22.48 -10.79 17.89
CA ALA A 808 -23.64 -11.66 17.76
C ALA A 808 -24.06 -12.23 19.12
N ILE A 809 -25.16 -11.69 19.64
CA ILE A 809 -25.98 -12.27 20.71
C ILE A 809 -26.64 -13.54 20.12
N LEU A 810 -25.94 -14.67 20.14
CA LEU A 810 -26.61 -15.98 20.16
C LEU A 810 -26.92 -16.30 21.62
N PRO A 811 -28.15 -16.74 21.96
CA PRO A 811 -28.41 -17.32 23.27
C PRO A 811 -27.57 -18.59 23.38
N SER A 812 -26.42 -18.48 24.02
CA SER A 812 -25.72 -19.63 24.56
C SER A 812 -26.68 -20.29 25.56
N SER A 813 -27.03 -21.55 25.31
CA SER A 813 -27.86 -22.37 26.19
C SER A 813 -27.30 -22.56 27.60
N PHE A 814 -26.13 -21.97 27.90
CA PHE A 814 -25.46 -22.08 29.18
C PHE A 814 -25.65 -20.89 30.12
N LEU A 815 -26.10 -19.70 29.68
CA LEU A 815 -26.36 -18.55 30.56
C LEU A 815 -27.23 -17.49 29.83
N ASP A 816 -28.51 -17.39 30.19
CA ASP A 816 -29.45 -16.30 29.82
C ASP A 816 -28.98 -14.97 30.42
N ASN A 817 -28.04 -14.27 29.76
CA ASN A 817 -27.62 -12.94 30.21
C ASN A 817 -27.59 -11.94 29.03
N PRO A 818 -28.51 -10.95 28.98
CA PRO A 818 -28.71 -10.06 27.82
C PRO A 818 -27.62 -8.98 27.59
N HIS A 819 -26.41 -9.14 28.16
CA HIS A 819 -25.41 -8.06 28.27
C HIS A 819 -23.97 -8.45 27.86
N ARG A 820 -23.77 -9.25 26.80
CA ARG A 820 -22.43 -9.67 26.32
C ARG A 820 -21.86 -8.77 25.22
N HIS A 821 -21.60 -7.49 25.51
CA HIS A 821 -20.92 -6.60 24.57
C HIS A 821 -19.40 -6.78 24.62
N ARG A 822 -18.71 -6.69 23.46
CA ARG A 822 -17.27 -7.02 23.32
C ARG A 822 -16.47 -5.98 22.51
N ILE A 823 -17.06 -4.82 22.22
CA ILE A 823 -16.46 -3.79 21.35
C ILE A 823 -16.31 -2.47 22.11
N PHE A 824 -15.06 -2.00 22.16
CA PHE A 824 -14.70 -0.66 22.57
C PHE A 824 -14.54 0.23 21.34
N ILE A 825 -15.17 1.39 21.37
CA ILE A 825 -15.14 2.42 20.33
C ILE A 825 -14.43 3.65 20.89
N ASN A 826 -13.31 4.03 20.25
CA ASN A 826 -12.56 5.21 20.67
C ASN A 826 -13.16 6.53 20.17
N GLY A 827 -14.16 6.48 19.29
CA GLY A 827 -14.91 7.66 18.82
C GLY A 827 -14.14 8.59 17.89
N SER A 828 -12.89 8.25 17.52
CA SER A 828 -12.11 9.06 16.58
C SER A 828 -12.65 9.01 15.16
N GLY A 829 -13.37 7.96 14.77
CA GLY A 829 -13.95 7.80 13.43
C GLY A 829 -12.90 7.55 12.35
N ARG A 830 -13.35 7.61 11.09
CA ARG A 830 -12.50 7.43 9.91
C ARG A 830 -11.72 8.71 9.61
N ARG A 831 -10.40 8.58 9.43
CA ARG A 831 -9.46 9.71 9.27
C ARG A 831 -8.64 9.56 7.99
N LYS A 832 -8.41 10.67 7.28
CA LYS A 832 -7.67 10.68 6.00
C LYS A 832 -6.16 10.85 6.17
N ALA A 833 -5.69 11.54 7.22
CA ALA A 833 -4.27 11.73 7.46
C ALA A 833 -3.58 10.40 7.81
N GLU A 834 -2.47 10.06 7.13
CA GLU A 834 -1.64 8.91 7.50
C GLU A 834 -0.81 9.14 8.78
N PRO A 835 -0.21 10.34 8.98
CA PRO A 835 0.40 10.70 10.26
C PRO A 835 -0.69 10.74 11.33
N SER A 836 -0.81 9.62 12.06
CA SER A 836 -1.91 9.40 13.00
C SER A 836 -1.73 10.24 14.27
N THR A 837 -2.74 11.05 14.59
CA THR A 837 -2.76 11.93 15.78
C THR A 837 -3.99 11.65 16.65
N VAL A 838 -5.18 12.10 16.20
CA VAL A 838 -6.44 11.95 16.96
C VAL A 838 -6.81 10.50 17.20
N THR A 839 -6.50 9.60 16.27
CA THR A 839 -6.76 8.16 16.42
C THR A 839 -5.95 7.55 17.55
N VAL A 840 -4.66 7.93 17.65
CA VAL A 840 -3.76 7.52 18.73
C VAL A 840 -4.21 8.12 20.05
N ALA A 841 -4.54 9.42 20.07
CA ALA A 841 -5.00 10.09 21.28
C ALA A 841 -6.31 9.49 21.80
N ALA A 842 -7.26 9.20 20.91
CA ALA A 842 -8.53 8.60 21.25
C ALA A 842 -8.38 7.17 21.80
N ALA A 843 -7.56 6.34 21.15
CA ALA A 843 -7.28 4.98 21.63
C ALA A 843 -6.58 5.01 23.00
N GLY A 844 -5.57 5.86 23.18
CA GLY A 844 -4.88 6.04 24.47
C GLY A 844 -5.83 6.47 25.60
N GLN A 845 -6.71 7.45 25.35
CA GLN A 845 -7.72 7.86 26.33
C GLN A 845 -8.73 6.75 26.63
N THR A 846 -9.18 6.02 25.62
CA THR A 846 -10.14 4.91 25.80
C THR A 846 -9.55 3.79 26.67
N LEU A 847 -8.28 3.46 26.47
CA LEU A 847 -7.54 2.50 27.30
C LEU A 847 -7.33 3.02 28.73
N THR A 848 -7.13 4.33 28.90
CA THR A 848 -7.03 4.97 30.23
C THR A 848 -8.36 4.91 30.98
N GLU A 849 -9.48 5.23 30.31
CA GLU A 849 -10.81 5.09 30.89
C GLU A 849 -11.11 3.63 31.27
N LEU A 850 -10.75 2.68 30.39
CA LEU A 850 -10.90 1.25 30.67
C LEU A 850 -10.08 0.83 31.89
N LEU A 851 -8.81 1.22 31.98
CA LEU A 851 -7.94 0.91 33.13
C LEU A 851 -8.58 1.35 34.45
N PHE A 852 -9.00 2.61 34.52
CA PHE A 852 -9.55 3.19 35.74
C PHE A 852 -10.92 2.60 36.06
N TYR A 853 -11.72 2.31 35.04
CA TYR A 853 -12.98 1.64 35.23
C TYR A 853 -12.80 0.23 35.81
N LEU A 854 -11.89 -0.57 35.24
CA LEU A 854 -11.55 -1.90 35.76
C LEU A 854 -11.08 -1.82 37.21
N ALA A 855 -10.17 -0.89 37.52
CA ALA A 855 -9.66 -0.70 38.88
C ALA A 855 -10.80 -0.33 39.86
N GLN A 856 -11.66 0.62 39.49
CA GLN A 856 -12.78 1.06 40.32
C GLN A 856 -13.78 -0.08 40.57
N GLN A 857 -14.15 -0.82 39.54
CA GLN A 857 -15.08 -1.94 39.71
C GLN A 857 -14.48 -3.09 40.50
N MET A 858 -13.20 -3.42 40.29
CA MET A 858 -12.51 -4.43 41.09
C MET A 858 -12.47 -4.04 42.56
N LYS A 859 -12.15 -2.78 42.89
CA LYS A 859 -12.15 -2.33 44.28
C LYS A 859 -13.55 -2.32 44.91
N ASN A 860 -14.58 -2.00 44.13
CA ASN A 860 -15.98 -2.08 44.59
C ASN A 860 -16.44 -3.53 44.83
N ASN A 861 -16.08 -4.45 43.93
CA ASN A 861 -16.46 -5.86 44.03
C ASN A 861 -15.69 -6.59 45.14
N PHE A 862 -14.48 -6.11 45.46
CA PHE A 862 -13.60 -6.67 46.48
C PHE A 862 -13.10 -5.57 47.44
N PRO A 863 -13.96 -5.04 48.35
CA PRO A 863 -13.58 -3.94 49.25
C PRO A 863 -12.45 -4.33 50.21
N ASP A 864 -12.49 -5.56 50.72
CA ASP A 864 -11.61 -6.06 51.78
C ASP A 864 -10.51 -7.01 51.28
N SER A 865 -10.40 -7.24 49.97
CA SER A 865 -9.33 -8.04 49.37
C SER A 865 -8.52 -7.24 48.35
N GLU A 866 -7.41 -7.84 47.92
CA GLU A 866 -6.46 -7.28 46.94
C GLU A 866 -6.58 -8.10 45.63
N PRO A 867 -7.62 -7.87 44.81
CA PRO A 867 -7.87 -8.67 43.61
C PRO A 867 -6.67 -8.57 42.66
N PHE A 868 -6.09 -9.72 42.29
CA PHE A 868 -4.85 -9.81 41.51
C PHE A 868 -3.66 -8.97 42.08
N GLY A 869 -3.61 -8.76 43.40
CA GLY A 869 -2.57 -7.97 44.06
C GLY A 869 -2.76 -6.46 43.89
N MET A 870 -4.00 -6.00 43.66
CA MET A 870 -4.32 -4.58 43.52
C MET A 870 -4.19 -3.84 44.85
N ASN A 871 -3.27 -2.87 44.90
CA ASN A 871 -2.97 -2.07 46.10
C ASN A 871 -3.58 -0.66 46.07
N LEU A 872 -4.26 -0.27 44.98
CA LEU A 872 -4.89 1.05 44.87
C LEU A 872 -6.15 1.13 45.74
N THR A 873 -6.26 2.21 46.52
CA THR A 873 -7.45 2.49 47.35
C THR A 873 -8.50 3.30 46.59
N SER A 874 -9.71 3.41 47.14
CA SER A 874 -10.75 4.28 46.59
C SER A 874 -10.32 5.76 46.56
N GLU A 875 -9.51 6.20 47.54
CA GLU A 875 -8.92 7.54 47.56
C GLU A 875 -7.90 7.72 46.43
N SER A 876 -7.01 6.74 46.22
CA SER A 876 -6.04 6.73 45.11
C SER A 876 -6.74 6.86 43.75
N LEU A 877 -7.85 6.14 43.55
CA LEU A 877 -8.63 6.19 42.32
C LEU A 877 -9.35 7.53 42.13
N LEU A 878 -9.83 8.16 43.20
CA LEU A 878 -10.41 9.50 43.15
C LEU A 878 -9.37 10.54 42.72
N VAL A 879 -8.15 10.46 43.28
CA VAL A 879 -7.02 11.34 42.91
C VAL A 879 -6.68 11.18 41.42
N LEU A 880 -6.55 9.94 40.92
CA LEU A 880 -6.30 9.68 39.50
C LEU A 880 -7.43 10.20 38.60
N ALA A 881 -8.69 10.12 39.05
CA ALA A 881 -9.83 10.68 38.33
C ALA A 881 -9.81 12.22 38.28
N MET A 882 -9.39 12.88 39.36
CA MET A 882 -9.19 14.33 39.38
C MET A 882 -8.07 14.75 38.42
N MET A 883 -6.93 14.03 38.43
CA MET A 883 -5.82 14.28 37.50
C MET A 883 -6.25 14.11 36.04
N LYS A 884 -7.05 13.08 35.73
CA LYS A 884 -7.64 12.87 34.41
C LYS A 884 -8.49 14.07 33.97
N ASP A 885 -9.30 14.59 34.88
CA ASP A 885 -10.19 15.71 34.61
C ASP A 885 -9.41 17.00 34.32
N ASP A 886 -8.31 17.25 35.04
CA ASP A 886 -7.42 18.37 34.76
C ASP A 886 -6.68 18.19 33.43
N PHE A 887 -6.19 16.98 33.15
CA PHE A 887 -5.58 16.65 31.85
C PHE A 887 -6.53 17.02 30.69
N LEU A 888 -7.77 16.54 30.72
CA LEU A 888 -8.76 16.75 29.67
C LEU A 888 -9.25 18.20 29.56
N ASN A 889 -9.53 18.84 30.70
CA ASN A 889 -10.18 20.15 30.72
C ASN A 889 -9.21 21.32 30.65
N LYS A 890 -7.96 21.14 31.07
CA LYS A 890 -6.92 22.18 31.10
C LYS A 890 -5.81 21.87 30.11
N ASN A 891 -5.07 20.78 30.32
CA ASN A 891 -3.77 20.57 29.67
C ASN A 891 -3.92 20.33 28.17
N VAL A 892 -4.83 19.43 27.76
CA VAL A 892 -5.13 19.18 26.34
C VAL A 892 -5.58 20.46 25.62
N ARG A 893 -6.41 21.29 26.26
CA ARG A 893 -6.89 22.56 25.67
C ARG A 893 -5.78 23.60 25.52
N GLN A 894 -4.84 23.66 26.46
CA GLN A 894 -3.69 24.56 26.34
C GLN A 894 -2.72 24.08 25.26
N ILE A 895 -2.43 22.78 25.19
CA ILE A 895 -1.52 22.24 24.17
C ILE A 895 -2.10 22.42 22.77
N ILE A 896 -3.35 22.01 22.56
CA ILE A 896 -4.01 22.08 21.25
C ILE A 896 -4.58 23.48 20.98
N GLY A 897 -4.77 24.35 21.97
CA GLY A 897 -5.28 25.71 21.78
C GLY A 897 -6.70 25.81 21.20
N VAL A 898 -7.52 24.77 21.39
CA VAL A 898 -8.95 24.78 21.05
C VAL A 898 -9.77 24.12 22.17
N THR A 899 -11.01 24.55 22.32
CA THR A 899 -11.98 23.96 23.25
C THR A 899 -12.57 22.67 22.69
N ALA A 900 -13.22 21.87 23.54
CA ALA A 900 -14.00 20.70 23.10
C ALA A 900 -15.16 21.05 22.14
N ARG A 901 -15.58 22.33 22.07
CA ARG A 901 -16.58 22.83 21.11
C ARG A 901 -15.95 23.34 19.80
N GLY A 902 -14.65 23.13 19.59
CA GLY A 902 -13.92 23.61 18.41
C GLY A 902 -13.58 25.11 18.41
N LYS A 903 -13.91 25.86 19.47
CA LYS A 903 -13.56 27.30 19.55
C LYS A 903 -12.07 27.47 19.85
N PRO A 904 -11.33 28.31 19.12
CA PRO A 904 -9.92 28.57 19.39
C PRO A 904 -9.70 29.30 20.72
N ILE A 905 -8.56 29.04 21.35
CA ILE A 905 -8.13 29.65 22.62
C ILE A 905 -6.74 30.27 22.42
N LYS A 906 -6.50 31.44 23.01
CA LYS A 906 -5.15 31.99 23.11
C LYS A 906 -4.37 31.21 24.17
N SER A 907 -3.53 30.28 23.71
CA SER A 907 -2.63 29.50 24.56
C SER A 907 -1.17 29.89 24.31
N ALA A 908 -0.46 30.26 25.38
CA ALA A 908 0.97 30.52 25.33
C ALA A 908 1.77 29.24 25.00
N ILE A 909 1.33 28.08 25.52
CA ILE A 909 1.96 26.78 25.24
C ILE A 909 1.87 26.46 23.75
N ARG A 910 0.67 26.53 23.14
CA ARG A 910 0.51 26.29 21.69
C ARG A 910 1.35 27.25 20.87
N GLN A 911 1.39 28.53 21.24
CA GLN A 911 2.20 29.52 20.53
C GLN A 911 3.69 29.15 20.59
N LYS A 912 4.21 28.76 21.76
CA LYS A 912 5.61 28.31 21.92
C LYS A 912 5.90 27.06 21.09
N LEU A 913 5.00 26.06 21.10
CA LEU A 913 5.14 24.84 20.30
C LEU A 913 5.18 25.13 18.79
N VAL A 914 4.27 25.98 18.31
CA VAL A 914 4.21 26.35 16.89
C VAL A 914 5.43 27.19 16.48
N GLN A 915 5.89 28.10 17.34
CA GLN A 915 7.09 28.89 17.11
C GLN A 915 8.34 28.01 17.06
N GLY A 916 8.51 27.10 18.02
CA GLY A 916 9.63 26.15 18.04
C GLY A 916 9.64 25.22 16.83
N GLY A 917 8.48 24.67 16.45
CA GLY A 917 8.34 23.85 15.24
C GLY A 917 8.70 24.63 13.98
N ARG A 918 8.21 25.87 13.83
CA ARG A 918 8.57 26.75 12.70
C ARG A 918 10.05 27.11 12.69
N HIS A 919 10.66 27.33 13.85
CA HIS A 919 12.09 27.56 13.99
C HIS A 919 12.88 26.35 13.47
N TRP A 920 12.50 25.13 13.86
CA TRP A 920 13.11 23.92 13.30
C TRP A 920 12.85 23.72 11.81
N GLY A 921 11.70 24.16 11.31
CA GLY A 921 11.43 24.19 9.87
C GLY A 921 12.44 25.03 9.09
N LEU A 922 12.97 26.11 9.69
CA LEU A 922 14.01 26.94 9.06
C LEU A 922 15.34 26.17 8.88
N HIS A 923 15.69 25.27 9.81
CA HIS A 923 16.89 24.42 9.67
C HIS A 923 16.82 23.49 8.47
N VAL A 924 15.62 23.03 8.13
CA VAL A 924 15.37 22.14 6.99
C VAL A 924 15.29 22.92 5.69
N THR A 925 14.67 24.11 5.68
CA THR A 925 14.56 24.97 4.49
C THR A 925 15.82 25.80 4.21
N GLU A 926 16.82 25.79 5.10
CA GLU A 926 18.06 26.55 4.94
C GLU A 926 18.78 26.23 3.63
N THR A 927 19.07 24.95 3.39
CA THR A 927 19.81 24.50 2.21
C THR A 927 19.10 24.91 0.91
N PRO A 928 17.80 24.61 0.70
CA PRO A 928 17.13 25.03 -0.51
C PRO A 928 17.00 26.55 -0.66
N LEU A 929 16.86 27.30 0.44
CA LEU A 929 16.83 28.76 0.40
C LEU A 929 18.19 29.35 -0.03
N ALA A 930 19.29 28.87 0.55
CA ALA A 930 20.64 29.32 0.21
C ALA A 930 20.98 29.03 -1.26
N TRP A 931 20.57 27.85 -1.76
CA TRP A 931 20.71 27.49 -3.16
C TRP A 931 19.84 28.35 -4.08
N ALA A 932 18.60 28.65 -3.70
CA ALA A 932 17.73 29.52 -4.49
C ALA A 932 18.28 30.95 -4.61
N ILE A 933 18.80 31.52 -3.52
CA ILE A 933 19.46 32.83 -3.52
C ILE A 933 20.69 32.79 -4.43
N HIS A 934 21.50 31.73 -4.33
CA HIS A 934 22.69 31.59 -5.18
C HIS A 934 22.34 31.44 -6.67
N ALA A 935 21.35 30.62 -6.98
CA ALA A 935 20.88 30.44 -8.35
C ALA A 935 20.35 31.76 -8.95
N PHE A 936 19.63 32.55 -8.15
CA PHE A 936 19.16 33.87 -8.57
C PHE A 936 20.31 34.85 -8.77
N TYR A 937 21.32 34.83 -7.88
CA TYR A 937 22.55 35.60 -8.06
C TYR A 937 23.23 35.26 -9.40
N VAL A 938 23.47 33.97 -9.68
CA VAL A 938 24.06 33.52 -10.95
C VAL A 938 23.21 33.91 -12.16
N PHE A 939 21.89 33.75 -12.07
CA PHE A 939 20.97 34.14 -13.13
C PHE A 939 21.07 35.63 -13.46
N ILE A 940 21.17 36.50 -12.45
CA ILE A 940 21.35 37.94 -12.67
C ILE A 940 22.73 38.22 -13.26
N THR A 941 23.80 37.74 -12.62
CA THR A 941 25.16 38.19 -12.96
C THR A 941 25.68 37.62 -14.27
N VAL A 942 25.28 36.38 -14.61
CA VAL A 942 25.61 35.73 -15.90
C VAL A 942 24.57 36.08 -16.95
N GLY A 943 23.29 36.14 -16.61
CA GLY A 943 22.22 36.52 -17.55
C GLY A 943 22.38 37.94 -18.08
N TRP A 944 23.05 38.84 -17.33
CA TRP A 944 23.41 40.20 -17.76
C TRP A 944 24.24 40.23 -19.05
N VAL A 945 24.99 39.16 -19.35
CA VAL A 945 25.76 39.03 -20.60
C VAL A 945 24.84 39.04 -21.83
N ILE A 946 23.61 38.51 -21.72
CA ILE A 946 22.70 38.38 -22.86
C ILE A 946 22.35 39.77 -23.47
N PRO A 947 21.91 40.77 -22.68
CA PRO A 947 21.65 42.12 -23.20
C PRO A 947 22.89 43.03 -23.31
N PHE A 948 23.95 42.83 -22.51
CA PHE A 948 25.04 43.82 -22.37
C PHE A 948 26.45 43.31 -22.72
N GLY A 949 26.61 42.04 -23.07
CA GLY A 949 27.89 41.47 -23.53
C GLY A 949 28.94 41.21 -22.43
N GLU A 950 28.68 41.62 -21.19
CA GLU A 950 29.60 41.46 -20.06
C GLU A 950 28.88 40.92 -18.80
N THR A 951 29.62 40.24 -17.93
CA THR A 951 29.10 39.75 -16.64
C THR A 951 29.06 40.89 -15.62
N LEU A 952 28.20 40.75 -14.59
CA LEU A 952 28.12 41.70 -13.46
C LEU A 952 28.70 41.10 -12.16
N PRO A 953 30.02 40.89 -12.04
CA PRO A 953 30.66 40.32 -10.85
C PRO A 953 30.52 41.21 -9.61
N LEU A 954 30.01 40.65 -8.50
CA LEU A 954 29.65 41.41 -7.31
C LEU A 954 30.81 42.20 -6.71
N VAL A 955 31.96 41.55 -6.49
CA VAL A 955 33.10 42.16 -5.77
C VAL A 955 33.75 43.21 -6.65
N LYS A 956 33.97 42.90 -7.93
CA LYS A 956 34.50 43.86 -8.91
C LYS A 956 33.59 45.07 -9.11
N THR A 957 32.28 44.88 -9.26
CA THR A 957 31.33 46.01 -9.41
C THR A 957 31.27 46.86 -8.14
N SER A 958 31.23 46.23 -6.95
CA SER A 958 31.17 46.95 -5.67
C SER A 958 32.45 47.73 -5.38
N LEU A 959 33.62 47.11 -5.58
CA LEU A 959 34.90 47.79 -5.40
C LEU A 959 35.13 48.88 -6.46
N GLY A 960 34.69 48.67 -7.70
CA GLY A 960 34.73 49.70 -8.74
C GLY A 960 33.91 50.95 -8.34
N LEU A 961 32.71 50.75 -7.77
CA LEU A 961 31.90 51.85 -7.24
C LEU A 961 32.57 52.55 -6.05
N ILE A 962 33.16 51.80 -5.12
CA ILE A 962 33.86 52.38 -3.95
C ILE A 962 35.10 53.18 -4.38
N PHE A 963 35.91 52.65 -5.30
CA PHE A 963 37.10 53.34 -5.80
C PHE A 963 36.73 54.63 -6.54
N ASN A 964 35.66 54.60 -7.34
CA ASN A 964 35.11 55.79 -8.00
C ASN A 964 34.59 56.82 -6.98
N LEU A 965 33.89 56.39 -5.92
CA LEU A 965 33.38 57.27 -4.87
C LEU A 965 34.49 57.86 -3.98
N ALA A 966 35.57 57.11 -3.78
CA ALA A 966 36.71 57.52 -2.96
C ALA A 966 37.81 58.26 -3.75
N ASN A 967 37.63 58.52 -5.05
CA ASN A 967 38.63 59.10 -5.95
C ASN A 967 40.01 58.41 -5.89
N LEU A 968 40.03 57.09 -5.74
CA LEU A 968 41.27 56.31 -5.69
C LEU A 968 41.83 56.06 -7.10
N PRO A 969 43.15 55.93 -7.27
CA PRO A 969 43.75 55.70 -8.58
C PRO A 969 43.32 54.36 -9.20
N GLN A 970 42.92 54.38 -10.48
CA GLN A 970 42.49 53.20 -11.23
C GLN A 970 43.59 52.13 -11.34
N SER A 971 44.85 52.56 -11.39
CA SER A 971 46.03 51.68 -11.44
C SER A 971 46.14 50.75 -10.21
N LEU A 972 45.61 51.17 -9.07
CA LEU A 972 45.63 50.38 -7.84
C LEU A 972 44.55 49.28 -7.88
N LEU A 973 43.41 49.54 -8.52
CA LEU A 973 42.35 48.55 -8.79
C LEU A 973 42.82 47.49 -9.79
N GLU A 974 43.56 47.89 -10.83
CA GLU A 974 44.16 46.98 -11.80
C GLU A 974 45.19 46.04 -11.15
N ALA A 975 46.01 46.56 -10.22
CA ALA A 975 47.00 45.76 -9.48
C ALA A 975 46.36 44.67 -8.61
N VAL A 976 45.17 44.91 -8.05
CA VAL A 976 44.44 43.92 -7.23
C VAL A 976 43.39 43.12 -8.01
N SER A 977 43.19 43.43 -9.29
CA SER A 977 42.17 42.81 -10.16
C SER A 977 42.21 41.27 -10.19
N PRO A 978 43.39 40.59 -10.21
CA PRO A 978 43.43 39.14 -10.13
C PRO A 978 42.84 38.59 -8.83
N VAL A 979 43.11 39.27 -7.70
CA VAL A 979 42.60 38.89 -6.38
C VAL A 979 41.09 39.12 -6.29
N ILE A 980 40.60 40.24 -6.84
CA ILE A 980 39.16 40.54 -6.93
C ILE A 980 38.44 39.48 -7.78
N THR A 981 39.03 39.11 -8.92
CA THR A 981 38.47 38.08 -9.80
C THR A 981 38.43 36.72 -9.11
N LEU A 982 39.48 36.35 -8.37
CA LEU A 982 39.50 35.14 -7.54
C LEU A 982 38.42 35.16 -6.45
N ALA A 983 38.15 36.33 -5.85
CA ALA A 983 37.09 36.49 -4.86
C ALA A 983 35.70 36.31 -5.49
N ASP A 984 35.45 36.88 -6.68
CA ASP A 984 34.21 36.66 -7.42
C ASP A 984 34.05 35.18 -7.81
N ILE A 985 35.11 34.52 -8.30
CA ILE A 985 35.12 33.07 -8.56
C ILE A 985 34.78 32.28 -7.29
N ALA A 986 35.35 32.66 -6.14
CA ALA A 986 35.05 32.02 -4.87
C ALA A 986 33.58 32.21 -4.48
N ILE A 987 32.95 33.36 -4.76
CA ILE A 987 31.50 33.55 -4.55
C ILE A 987 30.70 32.67 -5.51
N TYR A 988 31.10 32.51 -6.78
CA TYR A 988 30.42 31.61 -7.70
C TYR A 988 30.48 30.14 -7.24
N ILE A 989 31.64 29.69 -6.76
CA ILE A 989 31.87 28.30 -6.31
C ILE A 989 31.23 28.03 -4.93
N PHE A 990 31.44 28.93 -3.97
CA PHE A 990 31.05 28.74 -2.56
C PHE A 990 29.87 29.61 -2.13
N GLY A 991 29.18 30.29 -3.04
CA GLY A 991 28.11 31.24 -2.71
C GLY A 991 27.00 30.64 -1.87
N SER A 992 26.54 29.42 -2.17
CA SER A 992 25.54 28.71 -1.35
C SER A 992 26.00 28.50 0.10
N TRP A 993 27.31 28.32 0.33
CA TRP A 993 27.89 28.27 1.67
C TRP A 993 27.85 29.65 2.35
N PHE A 994 28.27 30.70 1.66
CA PHE A 994 28.22 32.07 2.18
C PHE A 994 26.79 32.52 2.52
N TRP A 995 25.82 32.25 1.64
CA TRP A 995 24.41 32.54 1.91
C TRP A 995 23.89 31.76 3.10
N THR A 996 24.30 30.50 3.28
CA THR A 996 23.95 29.71 4.47
C THR A 996 24.46 30.38 5.75
N LEU A 997 25.71 30.84 5.76
CA LEU A 997 26.27 31.57 6.91
C LEU A 997 25.52 32.87 7.17
N LEU A 998 25.21 33.64 6.13
CA LEU A 998 24.47 34.89 6.23
C LEU A 998 23.05 34.69 6.78
N ILE A 999 22.34 33.67 6.26
CA ILE A 999 21.00 33.29 6.75
C ILE A 999 21.07 32.92 8.23
N ARG A 1000 22.06 32.11 8.63
CA ARG A 1000 22.25 31.71 10.04
C ARG A 1000 22.56 32.90 10.92
N TYR A 1001 23.40 33.83 10.46
CA TYR A 1001 23.73 35.05 11.18
C TYR A 1001 22.47 35.88 11.48
N PHE A 1002 21.63 36.16 10.47
CA PHE A 1002 20.39 36.91 10.67
C PHE A 1002 19.33 36.15 11.48
N GLN A 1003 19.36 34.82 11.47
CA GLN A 1003 18.44 33.99 12.25
C GLN A 1003 18.94 33.68 13.66
N GLY A 1004 20.13 34.16 14.05
CA GLY A 1004 20.73 33.88 15.36
C GLY A 1004 21.11 32.40 15.57
N ARG A 1005 21.39 31.66 14.49
CA ARG A 1005 21.68 30.21 14.54
C ARG A 1005 23.18 29.92 14.52
N GLN A 1006 23.56 28.70 14.90
CA GLN A 1006 24.97 28.27 14.94
C GLN A 1006 25.61 28.30 13.54
N LEU A 1007 26.55 29.23 13.32
CA LEU A 1007 27.14 29.49 12.00
C LEU A 1007 27.81 28.26 11.39
N LEU A 1008 28.57 27.48 12.16
CA LEU A 1008 29.36 26.34 11.69
C LEU A 1008 28.67 24.97 11.85
N ALA A 1009 27.34 24.95 12.00
CA ALA A 1009 26.56 23.70 11.96
C ALA A 1009 26.77 22.97 10.61
N ARG A 1010 26.74 21.64 10.59
CA ARG A 1010 26.89 20.89 9.33
C ARG A 1010 25.75 21.29 8.38
N MET A 1011 26.07 21.44 7.09
CA MET A 1011 25.08 21.70 6.05
C MET A 1011 24.58 20.38 5.44
N GLY A 1012 23.41 20.45 4.79
CA GLY A 1012 22.79 19.31 4.12
C GLY A 1012 21.60 18.75 4.88
N LYS A 1013 21.32 17.46 4.65
CA LYS A 1013 20.17 16.76 5.24
C LYS A 1013 20.25 16.79 6.77
N ARG A 1014 19.13 17.09 7.42
CA ARG A 1014 19.03 17.16 8.89
C ARG A 1014 18.70 15.79 9.48
N THR A 1015 19.37 15.46 10.57
CA THR A 1015 19.06 14.28 11.40
C THR A 1015 18.31 14.76 12.64
N LEU A 1016 17.15 14.16 12.89
CA LEU A 1016 16.32 14.35 14.07
C LEU A 1016 16.35 13.07 14.92
N VAL A 1017 16.75 13.20 16.18
CA VAL A 1017 16.73 12.11 17.16
C VAL A 1017 15.75 12.43 18.27
N ILE A 1018 14.82 11.52 18.54
CA ILE A 1018 13.74 11.68 19.51
C ILE A 1018 14.02 10.76 20.69
N GLY A 1019 14.22 11.35 21.87
CA GLY A 1019 14.37 10.64 23.13
C GLY A 1019 13.16 10.85 24.02
N ASP A 1020 12.32 9.82 24.16
CA ASP A 1020 11.25 9.77 25.18
C ASP A 1020 11.02 8.30 25.56
N VAL A 1021 10.05 8.02 26.43
CA VAL A 1021 9.62 6.65 26.77
C VAL A 1021 9.27 5.86 25.49
N PRO A 1022 9.47 4.52 25.47
CA PRO A 1022 9.44 3.69 24.25
C PRO A 1022 8.24 3.96 23.33
N TRP A 1023 7.02 3.88 23.87
CA TRP A 1023 5.80 4.06 23.08
C TRP A 1023 5.66 5.47 22.49
N VAL A 1024 6.12 6.52 23.18
CA VAL A 1024 6.07 7.90 22.68
C VAL A 1024 7.08 8.11 21.55
N ASN A 1025 8.33 7.68 21.73
CA ASN A 1025 9.33 7.89 20.68
C ASN A 1025 9.04 7.06 19.41
N GLN A 1026 8.48 5.85 19.55
CA GLN A 1026 8.02 5.02 18.43
C GLN A 1026 6.87 5.68 17.67
N LEU A 1027 5.84 6.16 18.39
CA LEU A 1027 4.71 6.89 17.79
C LEU A 1027 5.17 8.16 17.07
N LEU A 1028 6.08 8.93 17.68
CA LEU A 1028 6.61 10.15 17.07
C LEU A 1028 7.51 9.86 15.88
N GLN A 1029 8.34 8.82 15.93
CA GLN A 1029 9.16 8.40 14.79
C GLN A 1029 8.28 8.04 13.60
N ALA A 1030 7.21 7.26 13.81
CA ALA A 1030 6.26 6.91 12.75
C ALA A 1030 5.50 8.14 12.22
N TYR A 1031 5.04 9.02 13.12
CA TYR A 1031 4.32 10.25 12.77
C TYR A 1031 5.19 11.18 11.90
N ILE A 1032 6.41 11.48 12.32
CA ILE A 1032 7.28 12.45 11.64
C ILE A 1032 7.83 11.87 10.34
N SER A 1033 8.14 10.57 10.30
CA SER A 1033 8.55 9.90 9.06
C SER A 1033 7.44 10.00 8.00
N LYS A 1034 6.18 9.81 8.39
CA LYS A 1034 5.02 9.98 7.50
C LYS A 1034 4.87 11.45 7.06
N LEU A 1035 5.06 12.43 7.96
CA LEU A 1035 5.05 13.87 7.63
C LEU A 1035 6.07 14.28 6.55
N PHE A 1036 7.21 13.61 6.47
CA PHE A 1036 8.31 13.95 5.54
C PHE A 1036 8.47 12.98 4.38
N SER A 1037 7.63 11.96 4.27
CA SER A 1037 7.78 10.89 3.27
C SER A 1037 7.72 11.37 1.81
N LEU A 1038 6.99 12.45 1.52
CA LEU A 1038 6.92 13.07 0.18
C LEU A 1038 7.85 14.29 0.01
N SER A 1039 8.60 14.65 1.05
CA SER A 1039 9.56 15.76 0.99
C SER A 1039 10.65 15.51 -0.05
N TYR A 1040 11.19 16.60 -0.60
CA TYR A 1040 12.31 16.53 -1.53
C TYR A 1040 13.59 16.21 -0.76
N GLY A 1041 14.53 15.48 -1.38
CA GLY A 1041 15.78 15.04 -0.72
C GLY A 1041 16.58 16.18 -0.07
N ILE A 1042 16.52 17.39 -0.65
CA ILE A 1042 17.18 18.59 -0.10
C ILE A 1042 16.46 19.19 1.13
N ALA A 1043 15.18 18.89 1.32
CA ALA A 1043 14.31 19.41 2.38
C ALA A 1043 13.70 18.27 3.23
N THR A 1044 14.38 17.12 3.29
CA THR A 1044 13.96 15.95 4.05
C THR A 1044 14.72 15.84 5.37
N ILE A 1045 14.16 15.09 6.32
CA ILE A 1045 14.79 14.83 7.61
C ILE A 1045 14.92 13.33 7.83
N GLU A 1046 16.02 12.92 8.48
CA GLU A 1046 16.19 11.55 8.94
C GLU A 1046 15.71 11.44 10.38
N VAL A 1047 14.72 10.59 10.64
CA VAL A 1047 14.06 10.51 11.94
C VAL A 1047 14.46 9.22 12.65
N HIS A 1048 14.94 9.37 13.88
CA HIS A 1048 15.34 8.27 14.75
C HIS A 1048 14.68 8.39 16.11
N GLY A 1049 14.24 7.28 16.69
CA GLY A 1049 13.69 7.20 18.05
C GLY A 1049 14.56 6.32 18.95
N SER A 1050 14.72 6.70 20.22
CA SER A 1050 15.40 5.85 21.20
C SER A 1050 14.98 6.18 22.63
N ASN A 1051 15.18 5.24 23.57
CA ASN A 1051 14.91 5.48 24.99
C ASN A 1051 16.11 6.20 25.63
N PRO A 1052 15.96 7.47 26.06
CA PRO A 1052 17.04 8.25 26.68
C PRO A 1052 17.51 7.71 28.02
N GLN A 1053 16.70 6.91 28.72
CA GLN A 1053 17.06 6.35 30.03
C GLN A 1053 17.92 5.08 29.94
N ASN A 1054 18.03 4.48 28.75
CA ASN A 1054 18.67 3.17 28.60
C ASN A 1054 19.68 3.16 27.44
N HIS A 1055 19.20 3.09 26.20
CA HIS A 1055 20.06 2.76 25.05
C HIS A 1055 20.30 3.93 24.08
N PHE A 1056 19.79 5.14 24.31
CA PHE A 1056 19.95 6.28 23.40
C PHE A 1056 21.41 6.56 23.03
N LEU A 1057 22.31 6.64 24.02
CA LEU A 1057 23.71 6.97 23.76
C LEU A 1057 24.46 5.84 23.06
N HIS A 1058 24.14 4.59 23.39
CA HIS A 1058 24.72 3.44 22.70
C HIS A 1058 24.25 3.36 21.25
N ALA A 1059 22.95 3.59 21.01
CA ALA A 1059 22.36 3.53 19.67
C ALA A 1059 22.75 4.73 18.79
N PHE A 1060 22.83 5.93 19.37
CA PHE A 1060 22.95 7.19 18.58
C PHE A 1060 24.02 8.16 19.06
N GLY A 1061 24.59 8.02 20.25
CA GLY A 1061 25.59 8.96 20.78
C GLY A 1061 26.80 9.14 19.85
N HIS A 1062 27.26 8.06 19.23
CA HIS A 1062 28.36 8.06 18.25
C HIS A 1062 28.00 8.67 16.88
N ARG A 1063 26.71 8.95 16.62
CA ARG A 1063 26.19 9.54 15.37
C ARG A 1063 25.84 11.02 15.52
N VAL A 1064 25.90 11.56 16.74
CA VAL A 1064 25.63 12.98 17.01
C VAL A 1064 26.73 13.84 16.37
N VAL A 1065 26.32 14.82 15.57
CA VAL A 1065 27.23 15.77 14.92
C VAL A 1065 26.69 17.20 15.05
N ARG A 1066 27.52 18.17 14.63
CA ARG A 1066 27.14 19.60 14.58
C ARG A 1066 25.86 19.80 13.77
N GLY A 1067 24.82 20.37 14.39
CA GLY A 1067 23.53 20.61 13.74
C GLY A 1067 22.61 19.39 13.64
N THR A 1068 22.88 18.31 14.37
CA THR A 1068 21.88 17.28 14.68
C THR A 1068 20.80 17.90 15.57
N LEU A 1069 19.52 17.65 15.25
CA LEU A 1069 18.39 18.08 16.06
C LEU A 1069 18.05 16.95 17.04
N ILE A 1070 18.01 17.24 18.35
CA ILE A 1070 17.64 16.28 19.38
C ILE A 1070 16.42 16.81 20.13
N PHE A 1071 15.37 16.01 20.18
CA PHE A 1071 14.16 16.29 20.95
C PHE A 1071 14.09 15.34 22.14
N LEU A 1072 14.05 15.86 23.36
CA LEU A 1072 14.01 15.06 24.58
C LEU A 1072 12.75 15.33 25.39
N GLY A 1073 11.95 14.29 25.64
CA GLY A 1073 10.88 14.30 26.62
C GLY A 1073 11.39 13.97 28.01
N VAL A 1074 11.13 14.87 28.96
CA VAL A 1074 11.62 14.80 30.33
C VAL A 1074 10.43 14.56 31.28
N PRO A 1075 10.43 13.47 32.09
CA PRO A 1075 9.41 13.26 33.11
C PRO A 1075 9.54 14.27 34.26
N ASP A 1076 8.46 14.51 35.01
CA ASP A 1076 8.48 15.45 36.15
C ASP A 1076 9.15 14.83 37.39
N GLY A 1077 10.44 15.14 37.60
CA GLY A 1077 11.25 14.53 38.66
C GLY A 1077 10.88 14.95 40.09
N ARG A 1078 10.03 15.96 40.28
CA ARG A 1078 9.59 16.43 41.61
C ARG A 1078 8.64 15.46 42.33
N ARG A 1079 8.08 14.51 41.58
CA ARG A 1079 6.88 13.77 41.97
C ARG A 1079 7.17 12.50 42.75
N SER A 1080 8.18 11.74 42.34
CA SER A 1080 8.63 10.52 43.03
C SER A 1080 10.12 10.30 42.82
N LYS A 1081 10.74 9.48 43.68
CA LYS A 1081 12.17 9.13 43.56
C LYS A 1081 12.49 8.47 42.22
N LYS A 1082 11.63 7.53 41.79
CA LYS A 1082 11.75 6.86 40.48
C LYS A 1082 11.71 7.85 39.32
N LEU A 1083 10.81 8.83 39.36
CA LEU A 1083 10.71 9.87 38.33
C LEU A 1083 11.88 10.86 38.38
N GLN A 1084 12.41 11.14 39.57
CA GLN A 1084 13.63 11.94 39.72
C GLN A 1084 14.85 11.25 39.09
N GLU A 1085 15.00 9.94 39.31
CA GLU A 1085 16.05 9.14 38.68
C GLU A 1085 15.90 9.12 37.15
N ALA A 1086 14.67 8.98 36.66
CA ALA A 1086 14.37 9.05 35.23
C ALA A 1086 14.67 10.44 34.62
N GLU A 1087 14.24 11.52 35.27
CA GLU A 1087 14.54 12.92 34.88
C GLU A 1087 16.06 13.13 34.77
N ASN A 1088 16.80 12.74 35.82
CA ASN A 1088 18.25 12.84 35.85
C ASN A 1088 18.91 12.04 34.71
N ALA A 1089 18.45 10.83 34.44
CA ALA A 1089 18.98 10.01 33.35
C ALA A 1089 18.79 10.67 31.98
N VAL A 1090 17.60 11.21 31.70
CA VAL A 1090 17.31 11.93 30.45
C VAL A 1090 18.18 13.17 30.31
N LEU A 1091 18.27 14.00 31.35
CA LEU A 1091 19.07 15.22 31.35
C LEU A 1091 20.57 14.91 31.19
N MET A 1092 21.06 13.85 31.82
CA MET A 1092 22.44 13.39 31.66
C MET A 1092 22.73 12.91 30.24
N THR A 1093 21.81 12.17 29.63
CA THR A 1093 21.92 11.78 28.21
C THR A 1093 21.94 12.99 27.29
N GLY A 1094 21.07 13.97 27.51
CA GLY A 1094 21.09 15.23 26.78
C GLY A 1094 22.43 15.97 26.92
N LYS A 1095 22.99 16.03 28.14
CA LYS A 1095 24.30 16.65 28.39
C LYS A 1095 25.45 15.91 27.72
N GLN A 1096 25.44 14.58 27.77
CA GLN A 1096 26.46 13.76 27.10
C GLN A 1096 26.39 13.92 25.58
N ALA A 1097 25.20 13.99 25.00
CA ALA A 1097 25.02 14.31 23.58
C ALA A 1097 25.49 15.75 23.26
N ASN A 1098 25.17 16.74 24.10
CA ASN A 1098 25.62 18.12 23.95
C ASN A 1098 27.15 18.26 24.08
N GLY A 1099 27.80 17.34 24.81
CA GLY A 1099 29.26 17.27 24.94
C GLY A 1099 29.98 16.87 23.66
N VAL A 1100 29.27 16.26 22.69
CA VAL A 1100 29.82 15.94 21.37
C VAL A 1100 29.88 17.21 20.52
N ARG A 1101 30.96 17.98 20.68
CA ARG A 1101 31.17 19.27 19.99
C ARG A 1101 32.41 19.27 19.12
N ASN A 1102 32.38 20.06 18.06
CA ASN A 1102 33.52 20.34 17.18
C ASN A 1102 33.49 21.83 16.78
N ILE A 1103 34.63 22.54 16.90
CA ILE A 1103 34.70 24.02 16.72
C ILE A 1103 33.64 24.75 17.58
N ASN A 1104 33.47 24.32 18.84
CA ASN A 1104 32.48 24.83 19.79
C ASN A 1104 31.01 24.82 19.31
N VAL A 1105 30.70 24.02 18.29
CA VAL A 1105 29.35 23.79 17.76
C VAL A 1105 28.95 22.36 18.06
N GLY A 1106 27.70 22.14 18.45
CA GLY A 1106 27.17 20.83 18.88
C GLY A 1106 25.81 20.51 18.24
N PRO A 1107 25.07 19.53 18.79
CA PRO A 1107 23.67 19.36 18.44
C PRO A 1107 22.82 20.51 18.97
N GLU A 1108 21.65 20.71 18.37
CA GLU A 1108 20.60 21.57 18.88
C GLU A 1108 19.61 20.70 19.67
N ILE A 1109 19.47 20.96 20.96
CA ILE A 1109 18.68 20.12 21.87
C ILE A 1109 17.48 20.92 22.37
N VAL A 1110 16.28 20.46 22.03
CA VAL A 1110 15.02 20.93 22.60
C VAL A 1110 14.57 19.91 23.63
N VAL A 1111 14.39 20.37 24.87
CA VAL A 1111 13.85 19.58 25.98
C VAL A 1111 12.41 19.98 26.25
N MET A 1112 11.54 19.00 26.50
CA MET A 1112 10.12 19.21 26.80
C MET A 1112 9.73 18.46 28.06
N GLY A 1113 9.14 19.15 29.03
CA GLY A 1113 8.69 18.56 30.29
C GLY A 1113 8.01 19.56 31.19
N HIS A 1114 7.77 19.19 32.44
CA HIS A 1114 6.96 19.98 33.39
C HIS A 1114 7.77 20.73 34.46
N HIS A 1115 9.03 20.36 34.66
CA HIS A 1115 9.88 20.88 35.73
C HIS A 1115 10.79 22.01 35.22
N ASP A 1116 10.33 23.26 35.37
CA ASP A 1116 11.02 24.45 34.87
C ASP A 1116 12.49 24.56 35.34
N ALA A 1117 12.71 24.55 36.66
CA ALA A 1117 14.05 24.70 37.23
C ALA A 1117 15.05 23.61 36.76
N ALA A 1118 14.61 22.35 36.67
CA ALA A 1118 15.50 21.28 36.21
C ALA A 1118 15.80 21.33 34.71
N ILE A 1119 14.92 21.93 33.90
CA ILE A 1119 15.01 21.92 32.43
C ILE A 1119 15.66 23.22 31.91
N ALA A 1120 15.29 24.38 32.47
CA ALA A 1120 15.80 25.69 32.07
C ALA A 1120 17.27 25.92 32.48
N ASP A 1121 17.70 25.40 33.63
CA ASP A 1121 19.04 25.67 34.19
C ASP A 1121 20.17 24.80 33.58
N LYS A 1122 19.87 23.93 32.61
CA LYS A 1122 20.83 22.90 32.13
C LYS A 1122 21.58 23.25 30.84
N GLY A 1123 21.37 24.44 30.28
CA GLY A 1123 22.14 24.95 29.14
C GLY A 1123 21.86 24.26 27.80
N PHE A 1124 20.63 23.79 27.60
CA PHE A 1124 20.13 23.28 26.31
C PHE A 1124 19.75 24.43 25.37
N SER A 1125 19.44 24.12 24.11
CA SER A 1125 19.15 25.13 23.08
C SER A 1125 17.80 25.82 23.29
N ASP A 1126 16.78 25.05 23.67
CA ASP A 1126 15.47 25.57 24.07
C ASP A 1126 14.78 24.59 25.04
N ALA A 1127 13.88 25.11 25.86
CA ALA A 1127 13.14 24.39 26.87
C ALA A 1127 11.65 24.69 26.77
N ILE A 1128 10.83 23.68 26.47
CA ILE A 1128 9.37 23.81 26.38
C ILE A 1128 8.76 23.28 27.67
N ILE A 1129 8.33 24.21 28.53
CA ILE A 1129 7.69 23.90 29.80
C ILE A 1129 6.19 23.70 29.58
N LEU A 1130 5.71 22.52 29.93
CA LEU A 1130 4.29 22.19 29.99
C LEU A 1130 3.75 22.51 31.38
N ASP A 1131 2.51 23.01 31.44
CA ASP A 1131 1.86 23.31 32.72
C ASP A 1131 1.77 22.05 33.58
N SER A 1132 2.28 22.15 34.82
CA SER A 1132 2.14 21.09 35.82
C SER A 1132 0.97 21.41 36.75
N ASN A 1133 0.19 20.40 37.12
CA ASN A 1133 -0.89 20.58 38.09
C ASN A 1133 -0.32 20.74 39.51
N ASP A 1134 -1.05 21.46 40.38
CA ASP A 1134 -0.62 21.75 41.75
C ASP A 1134 -0.87 20.55 42.68
N ASP A 1135 0.20 20.01 43.28
CA ASP A 1135 0.14 18.83 44.16
C ASP A 1135 -0.62 19.08 45.46
N ALA A 1136 -0.66 20.32 45.92
CA ALA A 1136 -1.38 20.69 47.14
C ALA A 1136 -2.88 20.38 47.02
N ILE A 1137 -3.39 20.25 45.79
CA ILE A 1137 -4.79 19.95 45.50
C ILE A 1137 -5.08 18.44 45.65
N TYR A 1138 -4.13 17.56 45.37
CA TYR A 1138 -4.37 16.11 45.24
C TYR A 1138 -4.06 15.30 46.49
N PHE A 1139 -3.08 15.69 47.29
CA PHE A 1139 -2.64 14.91 48.46
C PHE A 1139 -2.80 15.72 49.75
N ARG A 1140 -3.91 15.52 50.47
CA ARG A 1140 -4.18 16.18 51.77
C ARG A 1140 -3.55 15.46 52.98
N ASN A 1141 -3.26 14.16 52.88
CA ASN A 1141 -2.60 13.34 53.91
C ASN A 1141 -1.41 12.57 53.31
N SER A 1142 -0.23 12.71 53.91
CA SER A 1142 1.07 12.25 53.37
C SER A 1142 1.54 10.88 53.89
N THR A 1143 0.68 10.11 54.55
CA THR A 1143 1.12 9.02 55.45
C THR A 1143 1.37 7.65 54.79
N VAL A 1144 1.16 7.47 53.48
CA VAL A 1144 1.46 6.18 52.79
C VAL A 1144 2.31 6.39 51.54
N THR A 1145 3.63 6.31 51.72
CA THR A 1145 4.65 6.59 50.69
C THR A 1145 4.58 5.65 49.47
N GLU A 1146 4.29 4.35 49.68
CA GLU A 1146 4.25 3.36 48.59
C GLU A 1146 3.05 3.55 47.64
N GLN A 1147 1.88 3.91 48.17
CA GLN A 1147 0.69 4.22 47.36
C GLN A 1147 0.92 5.49 46.50
N LYS A 1148 1.69 6.45 47.03
CA LYS A 1148 2.05 7.66 46.29
C LYS A 1148 2.93 7.33 45.07
N GLU A 1149 3.90 6.43 45.20
CA GLU A 1149 4.77 6.05 44.07
C GLU A 1149 4.00 5.41 42.92
N GLN A 1150 3.05 4.51 43.23
CA GLN A 1150 2.20 3.86 42.23
C GLN A 1150 1.27 4.86 41.51
N ILE A 1151 0.68 5.82 42.24
CA ILE A 1151 -0.15 6.89 41.67
C ILE A 1151 0.70 7.77 40.73
N GLU A 1152 1.90 8.15 41.13
CA GLU A 1152 2.78 8.99 40.31
C GLU A 1152 3.30 8.27 39.06
N GLU A 1153 3.53 6.96 39.14
CA GLU A 1153 3.85 6.15 37.96
C GLU A 1153 2.68 6.10 36.96
N LEU A 1154 1.44 5.94 37.46
CA LEU A 1154 0.24 5.99 36.62
C LEU A 1154 -0.03 7.39 36.07
N ARG A 1155 0.26 8.45 36.84
CA ARG A 1155 0.17 9.84 36.39
C ARG A 1155 1.12 10.11 35.23
N GLU A 1156 2.40 9.75 35.38
CA GLU A 1156 3.38 9.93 34.31
C GLU A 1156 2.98 9.13 33.07
N SER A 1157 2.52 7.89 33.24
CA SER A 1157 2.20 7.04 32.11
C SER A 1157 0.94 7.41 31.35
N CYS A 1158 -0.13 7.78 32.07
CA CYS A 1158 -1.44 8.04 31.49
C CYS A 1158 -1.59 9.51 31.07
N PHE A 1159 -0.89 10.43 31.73
CA PHE A 1159 -1.04 11.88 31.50
C PHE A 1159 0.28 12.54 31.11
N GLY A 1160 1.34 12.42 31.92
CA GLY A 1160 2.60 13.16 31.69
C GLY A 1160 3.23 12.90 30.32
N ALA A 1161 3.48 11.63 30.00
CA ALA A 1161 3.99 11.20 28.69
C ALA A 1161 3.00 11.47 27.55
N PHE A 1162 1.69 11.41 27.84
CA PHE A 1162 0.65 11.69 26.85
C PHE A 1162 0.59 13.19 26.49
N GLU A 1163 0.75 14.08 27.47
CA GLU A 1163 0.89 15.53 27.23
C GLU A 1163 2.11 15.84 26.36
N ARG A 1164 3.25 15.20 26.63
CA ARG A 1164 4.45 15.33 25.80
C ARG A 1164 4.21 14.84 24.37
N LEU A 1165 3.50 13.71 24.19
CA LEU A 1165 3.11 13.23 22.87
C LEU A 1165 2.23 14.24 22.11
N LEU A 1166 1.18 14.77 22.76
CA LEU A 1166 0.27 15.76 22.15
C LEU A 1166 0.99 17.06 21.79
N ALA A 1167 1.85 17.55 22.68
CA ALA A 1167 2.64 18.75 22.46
C ALA A 1167 3.65 18.56 21.31
N SER A 1168 4.30 17.39 21.26
CA SER A 1168 5.19 17.00 20.18
C SER A 1168 4.46 16.94 18.84
N TYR A 1169 3.22 16.43 18.77
CA TYR A 1169 2.45 16.46 17.53
C TYR A 1169 2.24 17.88 16.99
N VAL A 1170 1.88 18.84 17.85
CA VAL A 1170 1.73 20.25 17.45
C VAL A 1170 3.06 20.84 16.97
N PHE A 1171 4.15 20.56 17.69
CA PHE A 1171 5.49 21.04 17.35
C PHE A 1171 5.93 20.52 15.96
N PHE A 1172 5.85 19.21 15.74
CA PHE A 1172 6.30 18.59 14.49
C PHE A 1172 5.36 18.84 13.31
N TRP A 1173 4.06 19.01 13.55
CA TRP A 1173 3.13 19.51 12.53
C TRP A 1173 3.55 20.91 12.05
N ALA A 1174 3.84 21.83 12.97
CA ALA A 1174 4.26 23.18 12.62
C ALA A 1174 5.59 23.19 11.84
N LEU A 1175 6.51 22.29 12.19
CA LEU A 1175 7.76 22.04 11.47
C LEU A 1175 7.48 21.57 10.03
N ALA A 1176 6.72 20.48 9.87
CA ALA A 1176 6.41 19.93 8.55
C ALA A 1176 5.63 20.91 7.67
N LYS A 1177 4.63 21.59 8.23
CA LYS A 1177 3.85 22.62 7.53
C LYS A 1177 4.74 23.76 7.03
N LYS A 1178 5.71 24.20 7.84
CA LYS A 1178 6.67 25.23 7.42
C LYS A 1178 7.52 24.75 6.24
N VAL A 1179 8.04 23.53 6.29
CA VAL A 1179 8.87 22.98 5.20
C VAL A 1179 8.04 22.76 3.93
N ALA A 1180 6.87 22.14 4.04
CA ALA A 1180 5.97 21.87 2.93
C ALA A 1180 5.38 23.14 2.28
N SER A 1181 5.36 24.26 3.00
CA SER A 1181 4.95 25.56 2.45
C SER A 1181 6.05 26.27 1.65
N PHE A 1182 7.27 25.74 1.61
CA PHE A 1182 8.39 26.37 0.91
C PHE A 1182 8.11 26.47 -0.60
N PRO A 1183 8.27 27.66 -1.22
CA PRO A 1183 8.07 27.83 -2.66
C PRO A 1183 8.91 26.84 -3.48
N LEU A 1184 8.37 26.30 -4.57
CA LEU A 1184 9.01 25.31 -5.46
C LEU A 1184 9.26 23.92 -4.86
N LEU A 1185 9.13 23.73 -3.54
CA LEU A 1185 9.27 22.43 -2.86
C LEU A 1185 7.99 22.01 -2.13
N LYS A 1186 6.82 22.46 -2.61
CA LYS A 1186 5.53 22.11 -2.00
C LYS A 1186 5.26 20.61 -2.11
N TYR A 1187 4.76 20.01 -1.03
CA TYR A 1187 4.33 18.62 -1.00
C TYR A 1187 3.20 18.41 0.03
N GLU A 1188 2.41 17.35 -0.16
CA GLU A 1188 1.41 16.93 0.81
C GLU A 1188 2.09 16.21 1.99
N TYR A 1189 2.18 16.86 3.16
CA TYR A 1189 2.79 16.29 4.37
C TYR A 1189 1.85 15.38 5.17
N TRP A 1190 0.62 15.16 4.70
CA TRP A 1190 -0.37 14.33 5.38
C TRP A 1190 -0.52 12.94 4.73
N LYS A 1191 0.30 12.65 3.73
CA LYS A 1191 0.33 11.41 2.93
C LYS A 1191 1.75 10.92 2.72
N SER A 1192 1.86 9.64 2.39
CA SER A 1192 3.09 9.02 1.91
C SER A 1192 2.95 8.46 0.49
N GLN A 1193 4.08 8.06 -0.11
CA GLN A 1193 4.06 7.45 -1.43
C GLN A 1193 3.34 6.08 -1.42
N SER A 1194 3.51 5.30 -0.36
CA SER A 1194 2.90 3.97 -0.21
C SER A 1194 1.43 4.04 0.21
N ARG A 1195 1.02 5.15 0.84
CA ARG A 1195 -0.32 5.32 1.45
C ARG A 1195 -0.76 4.18 2.36
N THR A 1196 0.20 3.56 3.05
CA THR A 1196 -0.02 2.43 3.97
C THR A 1196 -0.45 2.93 5.35
N LYS A 1197 -1.61 3.59 5.44
CA LYS A 1197 -2.24 3.85 6.75
C LYS A 1197 -2.71 2.54 7.40
N ILE A 1198 -3.14 1.62 6.55
CA ILE A 1198 -3.63 0.30 6.90
C ILE A 1198 -2.57 -0.69 6.42
N MET A 1199 -2.12 -1.58 7.30
CA MET A 1199 -1.16 -2.60 6.89
C MET A 1199 -1.90 -3.65 6.05
N THR A 1200 -1.62 -3.64 4.75
CA THR A 1200 -2.19 -4.53 3.72
C THR A 1200 -1.24 -5.68 3.34
N THR A 1201 -0.04 -5.72 3.93
CA THR A 1201 0.93 -6.78 3.67
C THR A 1201 0.35 -8.15 3.97
N ALA A 1202 0.49 -9.08 3.04
CA ALA A 1202 0.15 -10.48 3.29
C ALA A 1202 0.92 -10.97 4.51
N SER A 1203 0.20 -11.56 5.48
CA SER A 1203 0.84 -12.34 6.54
C SER A 1203 1.69 -13.43 5.87
N PRO A 1204 2.91 -13.73 6.35
CA PRO A 1204 3.74 -14.82 5.81
C PRO A 1204 3.09 -16.20 5.92
N VAL A 1205 1.91 -16.28 6.55
CA VAL A 1205 1.05 -17.44 6.60
C VAL A 1205 -0.14 -17.20 5.66
N ALA A 1206 -0.13 -17.85 4.48
CA ALA A 1206 -1.32 -17.94 3.63
C ALA A 1206 -2.51 -18.38 4.50
N GLY A 1207 -3.63 -17.65 4.40
CA GLY A 1207 -4.77 -17.70 5.34
C GLY A 1207 -4.90 -19.02 6.08
N LEU A 1208 -4.68 -18.98 7.40
CA LEU A 1208 -4.61 -20.14 8.28
C LEU A 1208 -5.72 -21.14 7.93
N ASN A 1209 -5.36 -22.27 7.31
CA ASN A 1209 -6.35 -23.27 6.93
C ASN A 1209 -6.88 -23.93 8.21
N LEU A 1210 -7.98 -23.39 8.72
CA LEU A 1210 -8.65 -23.82 9.94
C LEU A 1210 -8.87 -25.35 9.94
N SER A 1211 -9.20 -25.94 8.79
CA SER A 1211 -9.37 -27.40 8.68
C SER A 1211 -8.09 -28.20 8.99
N LYS A 1212 -6.91 -27.72 8.58
CA LYS A 1212 -5.61 -28.33 8.90
C LYS A 1212 -5.26 -28.18 10.39
N LEU A 1213 -5.56 -27.01 10.98
CA LEU A 1213 -5.38 -26.77 12.42
C LEU A 1213 -6.22 -27.76 13.24
N PHE A 1214 -7.48 -28.00 12.82
CA PHE A 1214 -8.38 -28.93 13.49
C PHE A 1214 -8.03 -30.40 13.29
N HIS A 1215 -7.56 -30.79 12.11
CA HIS A 1215 -7.14 -32.18 11.89
C HIS A 1215 -5.95 -32.54 12.82
N LYS A 1216 -4.99 -31.62 12.99
CA LYS A 1216 -3.90 -31.77 13.99
C LYS A 1216 -4.44 -31.88 15.41
N ASN A 1217 -5.39 -31.01 15.81
CA ASN A 1217 -5.92 -30.99 17.17
C ASN A 1217 -6.79 -32.23 17.50
N ARG A 1218 -7.59 -32.72 16.54
CA ARG A 1218 -8.36 -33.98 16.65
C ARG A 1218 -7.45 -35.19 16.78
N LEU A 1219 -6.34 -35.25 16.03
CA LEU A 1219 -5.33 -36.29 16.18
C LEU A 1219 -4.69 -36.23 17.57
N TYR A 1220 -4.34 -35.03 18.04
CA TYR A 1220 -3.70 -34.83 19.34
C TYR A 1220 -4.63 -35.24 20.49
N ARG A 1221 -5.92 -34.87 20.44
CA ARG A 1221 -6.94 -35.34 21.39
C ARG A 1221 -7.12 -36.86 21.34
N LYS A 1222 -7.18 -37.48 20.16
CA LYS A 1222 -7.25 -38.95 20.02
C LYS A 1222 -6.02 -39.67 20.61
N ILE A 1223 -4.82 -39.11 20.43
CA ILE A 1223 -3.58 -39.67 20.99
C ILE A 1223 -3.56 -39.55 22.51
N LYS A 1224 -4.00 -38.40 23.06
CA LYS A 1224 -4.08 -38.18 24.52
C LYS A 1224 -5.16 -39.05 25.17
N PHE A 1225 -6.31 -39.24 24.50
CA PHE A 1225 -7.36 -40.14 24.96
C PHE A 1225 -6.90 -41.60 24.95
N LYS A 1226 -6.21 -42.05 23.89
CA LYS A 1226 -5.58 -43.39 23.82
C LYS A 1226 -4.53 -43.63 24.91
N LYS A 1227 -3.84 -42.58 25.37
CA LYS A 1227 -2.87 -42.66 26.48
C LYS A 1227 -3.55 -42.75 27.84
N TYR A 1228 -4.72 -42.11 28.00
CA TYR A 1228 -5.52 -42.19 29.23
C TYR A 1228 -6.27 -43.52 29.36
N THR A 1229 -6.78 -44.08 28.26
CA THR A 1229 -7.43 -45.41 28.25
C THR A 1229 -6.46 -46.59 28.28
N LYS A 1230 -5.15 -46.35 28.33
CA LYS A 1230 -4.12 -47.39 28.54
C LYS A 1230 -3.57 -47.41 29.98
N ASN A 1231 -3.92 -46.41 30.80
CA ASN A 1231 -3.48 -46.26 32.19
C ASN A 1231 -4.66 -46.31 33.20
N ASN A 1232 -5.87 -46.58 32.72
CA ASN A 1232 -6.98 -47.17 33.45
C ASN A 1232 -7.27 -48.53 32.80
#